data_AF-A0A2E6CMW6-F1
#
_entry.id   AF-A0A2E6CMW6-F1
#
_cell.length_a   1.000
_cell.length_b   1.000
_cell.length_c   1.000
_cell.angle_alpha   90.00
_cell.angle_beta   90.00
_cell.angle_gamma   90.00
#
_symmetry.space_group_name_H-M   'P 1'
#
loop_
_entity.id
_entity.type
_entity.pdbx_description
1 polymer ?
#
loop_
_entity_poly.entity_id
_entity_poly.type
_entity_poly.pdbx_seq_one_letter_code
_entity_poly.pdbx_strand_id
1 'polypeptide(L)'
;MVVMTLFGCSGESPTQTTAPASDQKQEIEEQLSEEQTEAEEEKATEIDTENPNQPEKREWFAGVYLPRHCPEAANKGEFVIPTKDEILECKSDHFLEVRMHAEVVRSENSSEDLYGVQQYLRIFQMMEHNPTTGQFGLWGQWIGDDRARPHGLFNSIEGGLFIHDKMGRSKFPKYMASAATHLYSPLSDTGGGWGFYEARIDCSLLGRVTLSNTLIVPPNLISFDEDQKTFDNEGGIYLGTSWVGLPIFGGAERIDEQPWSLDSGKITWTFLLDAANFSGPAIAYVPEHWSRRVDRWNSLEFLDDLFEWDQSLTANSLIGFVEGTVSQEELYEVIGNEPWFLAQPDDPGWDENPYWVKAEQTLGYSPASPYLPTGNEMPPIPVFSQTDDNGRTFIKIFPPLFPKEKEVEPFVLNVQTFDVDLYNNFVDIFIAGQNLSTYETSFADFGIPMQVERWGEEPWAEIKFSESEYEEDADFYIDSPLRPREISGEVNVYFEWDGVGEEERGWGQYYEMQGTTVVPVEEKDVPLELAELAYGTIPYTTSLSPHELTEEGGYNESITPDYSCYVCPNGDICDQEIHQTILDDGSIISYQWFRFRDQPLFQGLIQDYPETYTEEYLEDLQQLIEQMHKDWGSSQLFLERPTTLDELHLVEIDHGLLVEPPEGKEFGWVPIVTQVEQPDGIWQDRIDFRETPIGPVLR
;
A
#
# COMPACT_ATOMS: atom_id res chain seq x y z
N MET A 1 21.10 -42.23 -16.40
CA MET A 1 20.62 -43.11 -17.50
C MET A 1 20.74 -42.30 -18.81
N VAL A 2 21.96 -42.03 -19.29
CA VAL A 2 22.59 -42.59 -20.51
C VAL A 2 21.73 -42.50 -21.80
N VAL A 3 21.94 -41.44 -22.59
CA VAL A 3 22.26 -41.41 -24.06
C VAL A 3 23.04 -40.08 -24.33
N MET A 4 23.76 -39.90 -25.45
CA MET A 4 25.17 -40.30 -25.64
C MET A 4 25.62 -40.24 -27.13
N THR A 5 25.72 -39.06 -27.74
CA THR A 5 26.45 -38.81 -29.01
C THR A 5 27.06 -37.40 -28.99
N LEU A 6 28.38 -37.14 -28.92
CA LEU A 6 29.60 -37.57 -29.66
C LEU A 6 29.87 -36.88 -31.00
N PHE A 7 30.76 -35.88 -30.99
CA PHE A 7 31.87 -35.58 -31.92
C PHE A 7 32.67 -34.39 -31.32
N GLY A 8 34.01 -34.28 -31.28
CA GLY A 8 35.09 -35.24 -31.56
C GLY A 8 36.29 -34.64 -32.31
N CYS A 9 37.31 -34.10 -31.62
CA CYS A 9 38.71 -33.83 -32.07
C CYS A 9 39.57 -33.43 -30.83
N SER A 10 40.49 -34.26 -30.32
CA SER A 10 41.96 -34.27 -30.59
C SER A 10 42.72 -32.98 -30.19
N GLY A 11 43.73 -33.00 -29.31
CA GLY A 11 44.32 -34.12 -28.56
C GLY A 11 45.59 -33.75 -27.76
N GLU A 12 46.33 -34.79 -27.36
CA GLU A 12 47.68 -34.81 -26.75
C GLU A 12 47.86 -34.36 -25.27
N SER A 13 48.63 -35.20 -24.56
CA SER A 13 49.18 -35.10 -23.19
C SER A 13 50.71 -35.36 -23.31
N PRO A 14 51.55 -35.55 -22.27
CA PRO A 14 51.35 -35.57 -20.80
C PRO A 14 52.39 -34.68 -20.06
N THR A 15 52.69 -34.77 -18.76
CA THR A 15 53.46 -35.84 -18.09
C THR A 15 53.48 -35.64 -16.57
N GLN A 16 53.50 -36.74 -15.80
CA GLN A 16 53.81 -36.82 -14.36
C GLN A 16 55.32 -36.46 -14.13
N THR A 17 55.92 -36.37 -12.93
CA THR A 17 55.83 -37.27 -11.77
C THR A 17 56.63 -36.75 -10.54
N THR A 18 56.25 -37.21 -9.34
CA THR A 18 57.06 -37.50 -8.13
C THR A 18 57.67 -36.41 -7.21
N ALA A 19 57.35 -36.60 -5.92
CA ALA A 19 57.90 -36.13 -4.63
C ALA A 19 59.42 -36.52 -4.41
N PRO A 20 60.11 -36.23 -3.27
CA PRO A 20 59.60 -35.91 -1.92
C PRO A 20 60.32 -34.78 -1.12
N ALA A 21 59.91 -34.60 0.13
CA ALA A 21 60.37 -33.57 1.07
C ALA A 21 61.43 -34.05 2.08
N SER A 22 62.34 -33.15 2.50
CA SER A 22 62.62 -32.79 3.92
C SER A 22 63.69 -31.68 4.02
N ASP A 23 63.74 -31.02 5.18
CA ASP A 23 64.87 -30.23 5.70
C ASP A 23 65.32 -28.96 4.95
N GLN A 24 64.48 -27.93 5.00
CA GLN A 24 64.93 -26.52 5.10
C GLN A 24 63.88 -25.68 5.85
N LYS A 25 63.73 -25.94 7.15
CA LYS A 25 62.74 -25.28 8.01
C LYS A 25 63.30 -24.94 9.40
N GLN A 26 64.29 -24.04 9.44
CA GLN A 26 64.75 -23.43 10.71
C GLN A 26 65.62 -22.16 10.61
N GLU A 27 66.05 -21.70 9.42
CA GLU A 27 66.87 -20.46 9.27
C GLU A 27 66.14 -19.31 8.53
N ILE A 28 64.82 -19.41 8.35
CA ILE A 28 63.99 -18.34 7.72
C ILE A 28 62.96 -17.76 8.71
N GLU A 29 62.58 -18.50 9.76
CA GLU A 29 61.57 -18.07 10.74
C GLU A 29 62.07 -17.00 11.74
N GLU A 30 63.39 -16.76 11.86
CA GLU A 30 63.96 -15.73 12.76
C GLU A 30 64.26 -14.36 12.10
N GLN A 31 64.22 -14.23 10.76
CA GLN A 31 64.34 -12.92 10.09
C GLN A 31 62.99 -12.30 9.72
N LEU A 32 61.91 -13.08 9.69
CA LEU A 32 60.56 -12.57 9.43
C LEU A 32 59.89 -11.96 10.68
N SER A 33 60.34 -12.32 11.89
CA SER A 33 59.71 -11.87 13.14
C SER A 33 60.12 -10.48 13.63
N GLU A 34 61.19 -9.89 13.09
CA GLU A 34 61.61 -8.51 13.45
C GLU A 34 61.16 -7.47 12.40
N GLU A 35 60.98 -7.82 11.12
CA GLU A 35 60.39 -6.91 10.12
C GLU A 35 58.85 -6.80 10.21
N GLN A 36 58.17 -7.70 10.92
CA GLN A 36 56.71 -7.62 11.11
C GLN A 36 56.28 -6.69 12.26
N THR A 37 57.12 -6.44 13.27
CA THR A 37 56.76 -5.63 14.45
C THR A 37 56.97 -4.12 14.31
N GLU A 38 57.62 -3.64 13.24
CA GLU A 38 57.70 -2.19 12.91
C GLU A 38 56.71 -1.76 11.80
N ALA A 39 55.88 -2.68 11.28
CA ALA A 39 54.88 -2.38 10.24
C ALA A 39 53.43 -2.30 10.75
N GLU A 40 53.16 -2.64 12.02
CA GLU A 40 51.80 -2.73 12.58
C GLU A 40 51.33 -1.48 13.36
N GLU A 41 52.12 -0.41 13.48
CA GLU A 41 51.70 0.85 14.14
C GLU A 41 51.44 2.06 13.20
N GLU A 42 51.65 1.93 11.88
CA GLU A 42 51.33 2.99 10.89
C GLU A 42 50.43 2.52 9.74
N LYS A 43 49.25 1.95 10.07
CA LYS A 43 48.07 1.97 9.17
C LYS A 43 46.74 1.65 9.87
N ALA A 44 46.39 2.47 10.87
CA ALA A 44 45.00 2.62 11.28
C ALA A 44 44.28 3.57 10.30
N THR A 45 43.89 3.03 9.14
CA THR A 45 42.81 3.59 8.31
C THR A 45 41.83 2.46 8.04
N GLU A 46 40.59 2.66 8.46
CA GLU A 46 39.51 1.68 8.32
C GLU A 46 39.34 1.32 6.84
N ILE A 47 39.53 0.04 6.54
CA ILE A 47 39.10 -0.55 5.28
C ILE A 47 37.75 -1.16 5.61
N ASP A 48 36.70 -0.51 5.15
CA ASP A 48 35.35 -1.03 5.29
C ASP A 48 35.24 -2.36 4.52
N THR A 49 34.69 -3.39 5.17
CA THR A 49 34.53 -4.70 4.55
C THR A 49 33.11 -4.83 4.04
N GLU A 50 32.85 -4.19 2.89
CA GLU A 50 31.61 -4.37 2.14
C GLU A 50 31.36 -5.86 1.90
N ASN A 51 30.22 -6.34 2.42
CA ASN A 51 29.69 -7.64 2.10
C ASN A 51 28.89 -7.51 0.78
N PRO A 52 29.26 -8.16 -0.34
CA PRO A 52 28.63 -7.93 -1.66
C PRO A 52 27.15 -8.33 -1.78
N ASN A 53 26.54 -8.78 -0.68
CA ASN A 53 25.17 -9.29 -0.57
C ASN A 53 24.35 -8.52 0.48
N GLN A 54 24.72 -7.29 0.83
CA GLN A 54 23.82 -6.38 1.55
C GLN A 54 23.32 -5.30 0.59
N PRO A 55 22.00 -5.02 0.54
CA PRO A 55 21.47 -3.93 -0.27
C PRO A 55 22.08 -2.60 0.15
N GLU A 56 22.33 -1.72 -0.83
CA GLU A 56 22.89 -0.39 -0.59
C GLU A 56 21.87 0.46 0.17
N LYS A 57 22.13 0.72 1.46
CA LYS A 57 21.20 1.48 2.31
C LYS A 57 21.01 2.88 1.78
N ARG A 58 19.79 3.18 1.28
CA ARG A 58 19.38 4.56 1.01
C ARG A 58 19.18 5.30 2.33
N GLU A 59 20.05 6.28 2.56
CA GLU A 59 19.89 7.26 3.62
C GLU A 59 18.88 8.35 3.24
N TRP A 60 18.40 9.09 4.23
CA TRP A 60 17.66 10.33 4.02
C TRP A 60 18.52 11.39 3.30
N PHE A 61 17.89 12.27 2.54
CA PHE A 61 18.56 13.40 1.89
C PHE A 61 18.25 14.70 2.64
N ALA A 62 19.29 15.44 3.04
CA ALA A 62 19.13 16.66 3.84
C ALA A 62 18.66 17.89 3.06
N GLY A 63 18.73 17.86 1.73
CA GLY A 63 18.51 19.05 0.90
C GLY A 63 19.58 20.13 1.08
N VAL A 64 19.40 21.24 0.38
CA VAL A 64 20.25 22.43 0.40
C VAL A 64 19.35 23.66 0.33
N TYR A 65 19.45 24.51 1.34
CA TYR A 65 18.51 25.59 1.60
C TYR A 65 19.23 26.93 1.80
N LEU A 66 18.50 28.04 1.76
CA LEU A 66 18.97 29.35 2.19
C LEU A 66 18.53 29.63 3.63
N PRO A 67 19.21 30.53 4.39
CA PRO A 67 18.82 30.87 5.76
C PRO A 67 17.39 31.40 5.96
N ARG A 68 16.69 31.78 4.88
CA ARG A 68 15.27 32.18 4.92
C ARG A 68 14.30 30.98 4.91
N HIS A 69 14.73 29.85 4.36
CA HIS A 69 13.93 28.62 4.24
C HIS A 69 13.91 27.82 5.54
N CYS A 70 15.02 27.83 6.28
CA CYS A 70 15.19 27.15 7.56
C CYS A 70 15.57 28.17 8.65
N PRO A 71 14.62 29.01 9.13
CA PRO A 71 14.93 30.14 10.00
C PRO A 71 15.45 29.74 11.39
N GLU A 72 15.09 28.56 11.89
CA GLU A 72 15.52 28.04 13.20
C GLU A 72 16.90 27.34 13.12
N ALA A 73 17.19 26.67 11.99
CA ALA A 73 18.49 26.06 11.65
C ALA A 73 19.55 27.04 11.07
N ALA A 74 19.29 28.35 11.15
CA ALA A 74 20.04 29.38 10.42
C ALA A 74 21.50 29.56 10.89
N ASN A 75 22.40 28.76 10.33
CA ASN A 75 23.84 28.98 10.42
C ASN A 75 24.25 30.30 9.71
N LYS A 76 25.38 30.89 10.13
CA LYS A 76 25.95 32.11 9.49
C LYS A 76 26.71 31.80 8.19
N GLY A 77 26.14 30.92 7.36
CA GLY A 77 26.62 30.55 6.03
C GLY A 77 25.79 31.21 4.93
N GLU A 78 26.18 30.92 3.69
CA GLU A 78 25.42 31.27 2.47
C GLU A 78 24.26 30.29 2.25
N PHE A 79 24.52 29.00 2.51
CA PHE A 79 23.54 27.91 2.52
C PHE A 79 23.36 27.31 3.92
N VAL A 80 22.24 26.62 4.10
CA VAL A 80 21.90 25.77 5.24
C VAL A 80 21.72 24.35 4.74
N ILE A 81 22.39 23.41 5.40
CA ILE A 81 22.11 21.97 5.29
C ILE A 81 21.55 21.59 6.68
N PRO A 82 20.25 21.32 6.81
CA PRO A 82 19.64 21.03 8.10
C PRO A 82 20.10 19.66 8.63
N THR A 83 20.08 19.50 9.95
CA THR A 83 20.17 18.19 10.59
C THR A 83 18.83 17.44 10.55
N LYS A 84 18.82 16.16 10.97
CA LYS A 84 17.60 15.33 11.01
C LYS A 84 16.47 15.95 11.84
N ASP A 85 16.78 16.75 12.86
CA ASP A 85 15.78 17.36 13.73
C ASP A 85 15.29 18.72 13.20
N GLU A 86 16.05 19.35 12.29
CA GLU A 86 15.79 20.69 11.72
C GLU A 86 15.06 20.63 10.36
N ILE A 87 15.16 19.53 9.61
CA ILE A 87 14.64 19.45 8.23
C ILE A 87 13.12 19.67 8.13
N LEU A 88 12.35 19.26 9.14
CA LEU A 88 10.89 19.43 9.16
C LEU A 88 10.46 20.90 9.38
N GLU A 89 11.38 21.78 9.75
CA GLU A 89 11.17 23.22 9.90
C GLU A 89 11.54 24.00 8.63
N CYS A 90 12.19 23.35 7.65
CA CYS A 90 12.58 23.95 6.38
C CYS A 90 11.41 23.97 5.39
N LYS A 91 11.08 25.15 4.84
CA LYS A 91 10.07 25.33 3.78
C LYS A 91 10.69 25.91 2.50
N SER A 92 10.19 25.50 1.34
CA SER A 92 10.50 26.13 0.05
C SER A 92 9.83 27.50 -0.09
N ASP A 93 10.20 28.28 -1.11
CA ASP A 93 9.56 29.58 -1.35
C ASP A 93 8.13 29.44 -1.91
N HIS A 94 7.88 28.36 -2.65
CA HIS A 94 6.63 28.05 -3.35
C HIS A 94 6.39 26.54 -3.44
N PHE A 95 5.25 26.16 -4.03
CA PHE A 95 4.81 24.78 -4.27
C PHE A 95 4.29 24.56 -5.70
N LEU A 96 4.47 23.34 -6.23
CA LEU A 96 4.04 22.88 -7.56
C LEU A 96 3.05 21.72 -7.44
N GLU A 97 1.82 21.90 -7.91
CA GLU A 97 0.85 20.82 -8.07
C GLU A 97 1.07 20.07 -9.40
N VAL A 98 1.00 18.74 -9.33
CA VAL A 98 1.10 17.85 -10.50
C VAL A 98 -0.29 17.31 -10.83
N ARG A 99 -0.91 17.84 -11.89
CA ARG A 99 -2.29 17.50 -12.25
C ARG A 99 -2.35 16.33 -13.22
N MET A 100 -2.77 15.17 -12.73
CA MET A 100 -2.89 13.93 -13.51
C MET A 100 -4.36 13.64 -13.85
N HIS A 101 -4.96 14.49 -14.68
CA HIS A 101 -6.38 14.39 -15.01
C HIS A 101 -6.68 13.35 -16.11
N ALA A 102 -7.05 12.14 -15.70
CA ALA A 102 -7.79 11.18 -16.53
C ALA A 102 -8.87 10.51 -15.67
N GLU A 103 -10.10 10.45 -16.16
CA GLU A 103 -11.23 9.86 -15.45
C GLU A 103 -11.87 8.77 -16.30
N VAL A 104 -11.83 7.55 -15.76
CA VAL A 104 -12.56 6.40 -16.24
C VAL A 104 -13.60 6.04 -15.19
N VAL A 105 -14.83 5.79 -15.61
CA VAL A 105 -15.98 5.53 -14.74
C VAL A 105 -16.64 4.20 -15.11
N ARG A 106 -17.49 3.68 -14.23
CA ARG A 106 -18.30 2.49 -14.51
C ARG A 106 -19.06 2.64 -15.84
N SER A 107 -19.06 1.60 -16.68
CA SER A 107 -19.84 1.60 -17.93
C SER A 107 -21.35 1.65 -17.64
N GLU A 108 -22.12 2.40 -18.45
CA GLU A 108 -23.59 2.32 -18.44
C GLU A 108 -24.14 0.90 -18.73
N ASN A 109 -23.31 -0.01 -19.27
CA ASN A 109 -23.68 -1.41 -19.52
C ASN A 109 -23.41 -2.35 -18.33
N SER A 110 -22.74 -1.87 -17.28
CA SER A 110 -22.51 -2.63 -16.04
C SER A 110 -23.76 -2.61 -15.14
N SER A 111 -23.85 -3.54 -14.20
CA SER A 111 -24.71 -3.38 -13.02
C SER A 111 -24.32 -2.15 -12.19
N GLU A 112 -25.27 -1.60 -11.43
CA GLU A 112 -25.03 -0.62 -10.36
C GLU A 112 -24.39 -1.26 -9.11
N ASP A 113 -24.53 -2.57 -8.90
CA ASP A 113 -23.88 -3.32 -7.83
C ASP A 113 -22.49 -3.81 -8.29
N LEU A 114 -21.42 -3.13 -7.85
CA LEU A 114 -20.05 -3.48 -8.24
C LEU A 114 -19.39 -4.47 -7.26
N TYR A 115 -18.86 -5.56 -7.81
CA TYR A 115 -18.16 -6.62 -7.09
C TYR A 115 -16.65 -6.55 -7.28
N GLY A 116 -16.10 -5.51 -7.91
CA GLY A 116 -14.67 -5.27 -7.95
C GLY A 116 -14.17 -4.40 -9.08
N VAL A 117 -12.86 -4.21 -9.09
CA VAL A 117 -12.09 -3.54 -10.14
C VAL A 117 -10.81 -4.34 -10.43
N GLN A 118 -10.37 -4.31 -11.68
CA GLN A 118 -9.06 -4.78 -12.13
C GLN A 118 -8.35 -3.65 -12.87
N GLN A 119 -7.05 -3.51 -12.66
CA GLN A 119 -6.17 -2.61 -13.42
C GLN A 119 -4.71 -3.10 -13.41
N TYR A 120 -4.01 -2.93 -14.53
CA TYR A 120 -2.57 -3.14 -14.65
C TYR A 120 -1.84 -1.80 -14.58
N LEU A 121 -1.01 -1.62 -13.55
CA LEU A 121 -0.37 -0.34 -13.22
C LEU A 121 1.10 -0.36 -13.62
N ARG A 122 1.57 0.63 -14.39
CA ARG A 122 2.99 0.75 -14.75
C ARG A 122 3.80 1.11 -13.51
N ILE A 123 4.85 0.34 -13.25
CA ILE A 123 5.83 0.58 -12.21
C ILE A 123 7.00 1.35 -12.80
N PHE A 124 7.29 2.53 -12.26
CA PHE A 124 8.43 3.37 -12.63
C PHE A 124 8.82 4.25 -11.44
N GLN A 125 10.09 4.69 -11.39
CA GLN A 125 10.53 5.63 -10.37
C GLN A 125 9.91 7.01 -10.67
N MET A 126 9.05 7.51 -9.79
CA MET A 126 8.29 8.75 -9.99
C MET A 126 9.09 10.01 -9.62
N MET A 127 9.96 9.92 -8.61
CA MET A 127 10.80 11.02 -8.12
C MET A 127 12.21 10.49 -7.76
N GLU A 128 13.23 11.36 -7.85
CA GLU A 128 14.59 11.03 -7.41
C GLU A 128 14.66 10.96 -5.87
N HIS A 129 13.96 11.87 -5.20
CA HIS A 129 13.82 11.96 -3.75
C HIS A 129 12.36 12.25 -3.39
N ASN A 130 11.85 11.69 -2.30
CA ASN A 130 10.48 11.91 -1.87
C ASN A 130 10.43 13.12 -0.91
N PRO A 131 9.76 14.24 -1.26
CA PRO A 131 9.79 15.45 -0.45
C PRO A 131 9.05 15.27 0.88
N THR A 132 9.33 16.15 1.84
CA THR A 132 8.66 16.19 3.16
C THR A 132 7.19 16.63 3.13
N THR A 133 6.60 16.89 1.95
CA THR A 133 5.26 17.50 1.79
C THR A 133 4.09 16.54 2.02
N GLY A 134 4.32 15.23 2.03
CA GLY A 134 3.31 14.24 2.40
C GLY A 134 3.35 12.96 1.57
N GLN A 135 2.31 12.15 1.73
CA GLN A 135 2.17 10.83 1.08
C GLN A 135 1.60 11.00 -0.33
N PHE A 136 2.23 10.38 -1.34
CA PHE A 136 1.79 10.48 -2.73
C PHE A 136 1.15 9.16 -3.19
N GLY A 137 -0.15 9.19 -3.52
CA GLY A 137 -0.83 8.15 -4.29
C GLY A 137 -0.73 8.45 -5.78
N LEU A 138 0.11 7.71 -6.52
CA LEU A 138 0.35 7.90 -7.95
C LEU A 138 -0.83 7.44 -8.81
N TRP A 139 -1.39 6.26 -8.50
CA TRP A 139 -2.66 5.79 -9.05
C TRP A 139 -3.27 4.72 -8.15
N GLY A 140 -4.57 4.81 -7.89
CA GLY A 140 -5.28 3.92 -6.98
C GLY A 140 -6.76 3.80 -7.28
N GLN A 141 -7.50 3.24 -6.32
CA GLN A 141 -8.95 3.08 -6.34
C GLN A 141 -9.55 3.32 -4.95
N TRP A 142 -10.80 3.79 -4.90
CA TRP A 142 -11.61 3.85 -3.67
C TRP A 142 -12.90 3.05 -3.91
N ILE A 143 -13.10 1.97 -3.17
CA ILE A 143 -14.26 1.09 -3.30
C ILE A 143 -15.08 1.16 -2.01
N GLY A 144 -16.32 1.62 -2.10
CA GLY A 144 -17.26 1.59 -0.99
C GLY A 144 -18.70 1.69 -1.46
N ASP A 145 -19.64 1.62 -0.52
CA ASP A 145 -21.06 1.85 -0.78
C ASP A 145 -21.48 3.24 -0.27
N ASP A 146 -21.70 4.19 -1.19
CA ASP A 146 -22.16 5.55 -0.87
C ASP A 146 -23.68 5.60 -0.60
N ARG A 147 -24.42 4.57 -1.00
CA ARG A 147 -25.84 4.39 -0.61
C ARG A 147 -25.96 4.26 0.90
N ALA A 148 -24.94 3.75 1.60
CA ALA A 148 -24.95 3.58 3.04
C ALA A 148 -24.97 4.90 3.84
N ARG A 149 -24.56 6.04 3.27
CA ARG A 149 -24.54 7.35 3.96
C ARG A 149 -24.46 8.51 2.93
N PRO A 150 -25.26 9.59 3.06
CA PRO A 150 -25.39 10.64 2.04
C PRO A 150 -24.16 11.52 1.79
N HIS A 151 -23.12 11.45 2.63
CA HIS A 151 -21.97 12.35 2.63
C HIS A 151 -20.63 11.62 2.65
N GLY A 152 -20.59 10.38 2.16
CA GLY A 152 -19.37 9.60 2.00
C GLY A 152 -19.44 8.19 2.57
N LEU A 153 -18.45 7.39 2.16
CA LEU A 153 -18.37 5.96 2.43
C LEU A 153 -18.18 5.68 3.93
N PHE A 154 -19.00 4.78 4.49
CA PHE A 154 -18.83 4.32 5.88
C PHE A 154 -17.66 3.33 6.02
N ASN A 155 -17.45 2.51 4.99
CA ASN A 155 -16.33 1.61 4.80
C ASN A 155 -15.74 1.85 3.40
N SER A 156 -14.42 1.72 3.26
CA SER A 156 -13.72 1.92 1.99
C SER A 156 -12.57 0.92 1.85
N ILE A 157 -12.36 0.37 0.66
CA ILE A 157 -11.12 -0.34 0.29
C ILE A 157 -10.30 0.63 -0.54
N GLU A 158 -9.07 0.87 -0.10
CA GLU A 158 -8.20 1.89 -0.66
C GLU A 158 -6.79 1.36 -0.84
N GLY A 159 -6.20 1.79 -1.95
CA GLY A 159 -4.96 1.19 -2.39
C GLY A 159 -4.56 1.66 -3.77
N GLY A 160 -3.35 1.29 -4.15
CA GLY A 160 -2.70 1.82 -5.32
C GLY A 160 -1.19 1.94 -5.13
N LEU A 161 -0.55 2.59 -6.10
CA LEU A 161 0.87 2.92 -6.05
C LEU A 161 1.10 4.09 -5.09
N PHE A 162 1.76 3.80 -3.98
CA PHE A 162 1.98 4.69 -2.85
C PHE A 162 3.48 5.00 -2.70
N ILE A 163 3.80 6.28 -2.49
CA ILE A 163 5.17 6.79 -2.37
C ILE A 163 5.28 7.62 -1.09
N HIS A 164 5.97 7.08 -0.09
CA HIS A 164 6.42 7.83 1.08
C HIS A 164 7.51 7.06 1.82
N ASP A 165 8.65 7.70 2.09
CA ASP A 165 9.80 7.12 2.79
C ASP A 165 9.47 6.45 4.14
N LYS A 166 8.36 6.82 4.80
CA LYS A 166 7.94 6.18 6.08
C LYS A 166 7.74 4.67 5.95
N MET A 167 7.34 4.20 4.77
CA MET A 167 7.10 2.79 4.45
C MET A 167 8.36 2.08 3.94
N GLY A 168 9.47 2.80 3.81
CA GLY A 168 10.75 2.29 3.29
C GLY A 168 11.21 3.09 2.09
N ARG A 169 12.54 3.22 1.93
CA ARG A 169 13.16 4.07 0.88
C ARG A 169 13.31 3.34 -0.43
N SER A 170 12.19 2.88 -0.98
CA SER A 170 12.15 2.20 -2.28
C SER A 170 12.28 3.14 -3.47
N LYS A 171 12.91 2.65 -4.53
CA LYS A 171 13.06 3.27 -5.86
C LYS A 171 11.74 3.35 -6.60
N PHE A 172 10.97 2.27 -6.51
CA PHE A 172 9.64 2.17 -7.09
C PHE A 172 8.56 2.51 -6.02
N PRO A 173 7.41 3.06 -6.42
CA PRO A 173 6.23 3.12 -5.56
C PRO A 173 5.92 1.73 -5.01
N LYS A 174 5.48 1.63 -3.75
CA LYS A 174 4.99 0.38 -3.17
C LYS A 174 3.49 0.24 -3.43
N TYR A 175 2.96 -0.97 -3.54
CA TYR A 175 1.51 -1.16 -3.62
C TYR A 175 0.88 -1.23 -2.23
N MET A 176 -0.06 -0.31 -1.95
CA MET A 176 -0.92 -0.35 -0.76
C MET A 176 -2.16 -1.19 -1.03
N ALA A 177 -2.37 -2.24 -0.25
CA ALA A 177 -3.55 -3.09 -0.28
C ALA A 177 -4.22 -3.07 1.11
N SER A 178 -5.12 -2.10 1.32
CA SER A 178 -5.65 -1.77 2.65
C SER A 178 -7.16 -1.50 2.63
N ALA A 179 -7.77 -1.47 3.81
CA ALA A 179 -9.14 -1.05 4.01
C ALA A 179 -9.28 -0.11 5.20
N ALA A 180 -10.21 0.83 5.06
CA ALA A 180 -10.70 1.72 6.09
C ALA A 180 -12.11 1.30 6.50
N THR A 181 -12.36 1.20 7.80
CA THR A 181 -13.67 0.86 8.35
C THR A 181 -14.11 1.94 9.34
N HIS A 182 -15.43 2.15 9.47
CA HIS A 182 -16.02 3.11 10.39
C HIS A 182 -15.45 4.54 10.23
N LEU A 183 -15.56 5.09 9.01
CA LEU A 183 -15.16 6.47 8.66
C LEU A 183 -13.66 6.76 8.90
N TYR A 184 -12.78 5.98 8.27
CA TYR A 184 -11.32 6.11 8.44
C TYR A 184 -10.91 6.05 9.92
N SER A 185 -11.54 5.15 10.68
CA SER A 185 -11.19 4.97 12.07
C SER A 185 -9.70 4.59 12.16
N PRO A 186 -8.91 5.22 13.07
CA PRO A 186 -7.49 4.87 13.21
C PRO A 186 -7.26 3.39 13.54
N LEU A 187 -8.29 2.74 14.10
CA LEU A 187 -8.34 1.33 14.44
C LEU A 187 -8.78 0.39 13.30
N SER A 188 -8.87 0.89 12.07
CA SER A 188 -9.03 0.06 10.88
C SER A 188 -7.79 -0.81 10.67
N ASP A 189 -7.98 -2.10 10.38
CA ASP A 189 -6.89 -3.05 10.12
C ASP A 189 -6.24 -2.87 8.73
N THR A 190 -5.56 -1.73 8.52
CA THR A 190 -4.94 -1.37 7.24
C THR A 190 -3.72 -2.24 6.89
N GLY A 191 -3.00 -2.73 7.91
CA GLY A 191 -1.71 -3.40 7.80
C GLY A 191 -1.65 -4.85 8.30
N GLY A 192 -2.73 -5.43 8.81
CA GLY A 192 -2.76 -6.81 9.35
C GLY A 192 -2.26 -6.91 10.78
N GLY A 193 -2.81 -6.07 11.67
CA GLY A 193 -2.33 -5.83 13.03
C GLY A 193 -1.94 -4.38 13.30
N TRP A 194 -1.74 -3.59 12.25
CA TRP A 194 -1.46 -2.17 12.34
C TRP A 194 -2.55 -1.40 11.61
N GLY A 195 -2.93 -0.26 12.16
CA GLY A 195 -3.93 0.65 11.60
C GLY A 195 -3.32 1.91 11.02
N PHE A 196 -4.09 3.00 11.00
CA PHE A 196 -3.60 4.28 10.48
C PHE A 196 -2.40 4.77 11.30
N TYR A 197 -1.50 5.49 10.63
CA TYR A 197 -0.22 5.95 11.21
C TYR A 197 0.63 4.81 11.78
N GLU A 198 0.44 3.59 11.24
CA GLU A 198 1.20 2.40 11.58
C GLU A 198 1.04 1.99 13.07
N ALA A 199 -0.02 2.46 13.74
CA ALA A 199 -0.30 2.17 15.15
C ALA A 199 -0.80 0.73 15.36
N ARG A 200 -0.38 0.07 16.44
CA ARG A 200 -0.77 -1.33 16.72
C ARG A 200 -2.23 -1.40 17.19
N ILE A 201 -3.04 -2.28 16.59
CA ILE A 201 -4.46 -2.46 16.96
C ILE A 201 -4.69 -3.74 17.78
N ASP A 202 -5.74 -3.73 18.60
CA ASP A 202 -6.16 -4.83 19.46
C ASP A 202 -6.60 -6.08 18.65
N CYS A 203 -6.40 -7.29 19.19
CA CYS A 203 -6.87 -8.56 18.61
C CYS A 203 -8.37 -8.54 18.24
N SER A 204 -9.17 -7.78 18.98
CA SER A 204 -10.61 -7.61 18.77
C SER A 204 -10.99 -6.59 17.68
N LEU A 205 -10.01 -6.09 16.92
CA LEU A 205 -10.19 -5.17 15.78
C LEU A 205 -9.64 -5.73 14.45
N LEU A 206 -8.89 -6.84 14.51
CA LEU A 206 -8.37 -7.52 13.33
C LEU A 206 -9.51 -7.97 12.40
N GLY A 207 -9.27 -7.83 11.10
CA GLY A 207 -10.20 -8.20 10.03
C GLY A 207 -9.55 -8.58 8.70
N ARG A 208 -8.23 -8.36 8.55
CA ARG A 208 -7.44 -8.81 7.41
C ARG A 208 -7.00 -10.26 7.62
N VAL A 209 -7.22 -11.11 6.62
CA VAL A 209 -6.78 -12.52 6.59
C VAL A 209 -5.75 -12.72 5.49
N THR A 210 -4.67 -13.45 5.78
CA THR A 210 -3.67 -13.83 4.78
C THR A 210 -4.14 -15.11 4.07
N LEU A 211 -4.15 -15.09 2.74
CA LEU A 211 -4.57 -16.22 1.90
C LEU A 211 -3.36 -16.95 1.29
N SER A 212 -2.29 -16.23 0.94
CA SER A 212 -1.09 -16.80 0.32
C SER A 212 -0.19 -17.51 1.33
N ASN A 213 0.37 -18.65 0.94
CA ASN A 213 1.45 -19.35 1.64
C ASN A 213 2.84 -19.08 1.05
N THR A 214 2.99 -18.20 0.05
CA THR A 214 4.31 -17.90 -0.54
C THR A 214 4.62 -16.41 -0.67
N LEU A 215 3.68 -15.53 -0.33
CA LEU A 215 3.83 -14.08 -0.39
C LEU A 215 3.50 -13.46 0.97
N ILE A 216 4.40 -12.63 1.47
CA ILE A 216 4.13 -11.72 2.57
C ILE A 216 3.53 -10.43 2.00
N VAL A 217 2.38 -9.99 2.56
CA VAL A 217 1.85 -8.64 2.36
C VAL A 217 2.11 -7.84 3.64
N PRO A 218 3.20 -7.08 3.73
CA PRO A 218 3.63 -6.49 4.98
C PRO A 218 2.87 -5.19 5.26
N PRO A 219 2.89 -4.71 6.52
CA PRO A 219 2.27 -3.44 6.88
C PRO A 219 3.03 -2.23 6.30
N ASN A 220 4.32 -2.37 5.92
CA ASN A 220 5.09 -1.35 5.19
C ASN A 220 4.99 -1.47 3.65
N LEU A 221 3.88 -2.07 3.17
CA LEU A 221 3.45 -2.15 1.77
C LEU A 221 4.28 -3.07 0.86
N ILE A 222 3.70 -3.49 -0.26
CA ILE A 222 4.33 -4.45 -1.20
C ILE A 222 5.40 -3.71 -2.03
N SER A 223 6.67 -4.09 -1.90
CA SER A 223 7.79 -3.61 -2.71
C SER A 223 8.00 -4.46 -3.97
N PHE A 224 8.78 -3.90 -4.90
CA PHE A 224 9.18 -4.52 -6.17
C PHE A 224 10.70 -4.61 -6.22
N ASP A 225 11.23 -5.65 -6.87
CA ASP A 225 12.67 -5.86 -7.06
C ASP A 225 13.28 -4.63 -7.75
N GLU A 226 14.32 -4.04 -7.17
CA GLU A 226 14.86 -2.77 -7.67
C GLU A 226 15.92 -2.93 -8.76
N ASP A 227 16.52 -4.11 -8.85
CA ASP A 227 17.58 -4.49 -9.79
C ASP A 227 17.03 -5.10 -11.10
N GLN A 228 15.72 -5.37 -11.16
CA GLN A 228 15.03 -5.84 -12.35
C GLN A 228 15.14 -4.86 -13.54
N LYS A 229 14.94 -5.40 -14.74
CA LYS A 229 14.88 -4.57 -15.96
C LYS A 229 13.53 -3.87 -16.05
N THR A 230 13.55 -2.56 -16.33
CA THR A 230 12.34 -1.75 -16.48
C THR A 230 11.70 -1.82 -17.86
N PHE A 231 12.43 -2.23 -18.90
CA PHE A 231 11.94 -2.35 -20.29
C PHE A 231 11.25 -1.08 -20.83
N ASP A 232 11.72 0.12 -20.46
CA ASP A 232 11.05 1.39 -20.83
C ASP A 232 10.95 1.59 -22.35
N ASN A 233 11.97 1.19 -23.10
CA ASN A 233 11.99 1.20 -24.57
C ASN A 233 10.94 0.27 -25.20
N GLU A 234 10.38 -0.68 -24.44
CA GLU A 234 9.37 -1.65 -24.86
C GLU A 234 7.98 -1.33 -24.31
N GLY A 235 7.88 -0.56 -23.22
CA GLY A 235 6.61 -0.05 -22.67
C GLY A 235 6.54 -0.06 -21.14
N GLY A 236 7.63 -0.41 -20.45
CA GLY A 236 7.68 -0.49 -18.99
C GLY A 236 7.32 -1.87 -18.44
N ILE A 237 7.37 -1.96 -17.11
CA ILE A 237 6.96 -3.11 -16.29
C ILE A 237 5.64 -2.82 -15.57
N TYR A 238 4.80 -3.84 -15.38
CA TYR A 238 3.43 -3.69 -14.87
C TYR A 238 3.12 -4.62 -13.70
N LEU A 239 2.37 -4.12 -12.72
CA LEU A 239 1.67 -4.96 -11.75
C LEU A 239 0.20 -5.10 -12.16
N GLY A 240 -0.28 -6.32 -12.38
CA GLY A 240 -1.70 -6.61 -12.42
C GLY A 240 -2.29 -6.61 -11.01
N THR A 241 -3.37 -5.86 -10.79
CA THR A 241 -4.01 -5.73 -9.48
C THR A 241 -5.52 -5.86 -9.60
N SER A 242 -6.15 -6.50 -8.62
CA SER A 242 -7.61 -6.51 -8.49
C SER A 242 -8.05 -6.61 -7.04
N TRP A 243 -9.08 -5.82 -6.70
CA TRP A 243 -9.91 -6.03 -5.52
C TRP A 243 -11.27 -6.53 -5.99
N VAL A 244 -11.71 -7.68 -5.45
CA VAL A 244 -12.94 -8.36 -5.87
C VAL A 244 -13.65 -8.99 -4.67
N GLY A 245 -14.98 -8.87 -4.64
CA GLY A 245 -15.85 -9.54 -3.70
C GLY A 245 -16.04 -11.01 -4.09
N LEU A 246 -15.60 -11.93 -3.24
CA LEU A 246 -15.72 -13.37 -3.43
C LEU A 246 -16.53 -14.04 -2.30
N PRO A 247 -17.20 -15.18 -2.55
CA PRO A 247 -18.03 -15.89 -1.56
C PRO A 247 -17.24 -16.76 -0.55
N ILE A 248 -15.99 -16.41 -0.21
CA ILE A 248 -15.09 -17.26 0.60
C ILE A 248 -15.63 -17.51 2.02
N PHE A 249 -16.07 -16.46 2.73
CA PHE A 249 -16.58 -16.57 4.09
C PHE A 249 -18.10 -16.38 4.12
N GLY A 250 -18.87 -17.48 4.16
CA GLY A 250 -20.33 -17.43 4.31
C GLY A 250 -21.06 -16.79 3.11
N GLY A 251 -20.52 -16.93 1.90
CA GLY A 251 -21.20 -16.52 0.68
C GLY A 251 -22.42 -17.40 0.34
N ALA A 252 -23.29 -16.86 -0.50
CA ALA A 252 -24.48 -17.55 -1.03
C ALA A 252 -24.86 -16.91 -2.37
N GLU A 253 -25.59 -17.61 -3.24
CA GLU A 253 -26.06 -17.07 -4.54
C GLU A 253 -26.79 -15.73 -4.38
N ARG A 254 -26.39 -14.73 -5.17
CA ARG A 254 -26.89 -13.34 -5.11
C ARG A 254 -27.68 -12.98 -6.35
N ILE A 255 -28.65 -12.09 -6.18
CA ILE A 255 -29.40 -11.46 -7.27
C ILE A 255 -28.86 -10.04 -7.46
N ASP A 256 -28.74 -9.63 -8.72
CA ASP A 256 -28.34 -8.27 -9.10
C ASP A 256 -29.31 -7.21 -8.55
N GLU A 257 -28.78 -6.06 -8.10
CA GLU A 257 -29.53 -4.93 -7.51
C GLU A 257 -30.53 -5.35 -6.41
N GLN A 258 -30.19 -6.40 -5.64
CA GLN A 258 -31.07 -6.90 -4.57
C GLN A 258 -31.09 -5.97 -3.34
N PRO A 259 -32.24 -5.79 -2.66
CA PRO A 259 -32.30 -4.99 -1.44
C PRO A 259 -31.37 -5.51 -0.35
N TRP A 260 -30.80 -4.61 0.45
CA TRP A 260 -29.98 -4.96 1.61
C TRP A 260 -30.67 -5.96 2.54
N SER A 261 -29.94 -7.01 2.89
CA SER A 261 -30.37 -8.03 3.84
C SER A 261 -29.15 -8.77 4.40
N LEU A 262 -29.25 -9.21 5.66
CA LEU A 262 -28.26 -10.11 6.26
C LEU A 262 -28.35 -11.54 5.69
N ASP A 263 -29.46 -11.87 5.03
CA ASP A 263 -29.65 -13.16 4.34
C ASP A 263 -29.05 -13.19 2.91
N SER A 264 -28.47 -12.07 2.44
CA SER A 264 -27.98 -11.89 1.06
C SER A 264 -26.73 -12.69 0.67
N GLY A 265 -26.20 -13.53 1.56
CA GLY A 265 -24.84 -14.07 1.44
C GLY A 265 -23.77 -12.99 1.69
N LYS A 266 -22.66 -13.37 2.30
CA LYS A 266 -21.59 -12.41 2.67
C LYS A 266 -20.60 -12.19 1.53
N ILE A 267 -19.96 -11.02 1.52
CA ILE A 267 -18.94 -10.63 0.54
C ILE A 267 -17.57 -10.59 1.21
N THR A 268 -16.62 -11.39 0.70
CA THR A 268 -15.22 -11.37 1.13
C THR A 268 -14.40 -10.60 0.11
N TRP A 269 -14.03 -9.37 0.45
CA TRP A 269 -13.20 -8.54 -0.42
C TRP A 269 -11.76 -9.07 -0.42
N THR A 270 -11.31 -9.51 -1.59
CA THR A 270 -10.08 -10.26 -1.79
C THR A 270 -9.16 -9.48 -2.73
N PHE A 271 -7.89 -9.39 -2.36
CA PHE A 271 -6.85 -8.77 -3.18
C PHE A 271 -6.07 -9.83 -3.95
N LEU A 272 -6.00 -9.65 -5.27
CA LEU A 272 -5.27 -10.50 -6.19
C LEU A 272 -4.21 -9.70 -6.95
N LEU A 273 -3.10 -10.38 -7.23
CA LEU A 273 -1.94 -9.84 -7.92
C LEU A 273 -1.61 -10.68 -9.15
N ASP A 274 -1.04 -10.03 -10.16
CA ASP A 274 -0.32 -10.69 -11.26
C ASP A 274 1.03 -9.98 -11.51
N ALA A 275 2.11 -10.67 -11.15
CA ALA A 275 3.49 -10.25 -11.22
C ALA A 275 4.35 -11.35 -11.88
N ALA A 276 5.58 -11.04 -12.27
CA ALA A 276 6.47 -11.99 -12.96
C ALA A 276 6.82 -13.23 -12.10
N ASN A 277 6.86 -13.06 -10.77
CA ASN A 277 7.25 -14.08 -9.79
C ASN A 277 6.13 -14.49 -8.81
N PHE A 278 4.91 -13.93 -8.94
CA PHE A 278 3.71 -14.32 -8.17
C PHE A 278 2.42 -13.99 -8.92
N SER A 279 1.45 -14.90 -8.96
CA SER A 279 0.09 -14.65 -9.49
C SER A 279 -0.95 -15.41 -8.67
N GLY A 280 -1.96 -14.70 -8.15
CA GLY A 280 -3.03 -15.27 -7.32
C GLY A 280 -3.53 -14.37 -6.18
N PRO A 281 -4.38 -14.90 -5.29
CA PRO A 281 -4.89 -14.19 -4.11
C PRO A 281 -3.84 -14.07 -3.01
N ALA A 282 -3.70 -12.87 -2.45
CA ALA A 282 -2.70 -12.55 -1.43
C ALA A 282 -3.32 -12.42 -0.03
N ILE A 283 -4.28 -11.51 0.11
CA ILE A 283 -5.01 -11.21 1.35
C ILE A 283 -6.51 -11.02 1.06
N ALA A 284 -7.32 -11.05 2.11
CA ALA A 284 -8.72 -10.65 2.07
C ALA A 284 -9.13 -9.90 3.34
N TYR A 285 -10.27 -9.23 3.30
CA TYR A 285 -10.99 -8.75 4.48
C TYR A 285 -12.23 -9.63 4.70
N VAL A 286 -12.36 -10.18 5.91
CA VAL A 286 -13.54 -10.96 6.28
C VAL A 286 -14.79 -10.06 6.33
N PRO A 287 -16.00 -10.57 6.05
CA PRO A 287 -17.24 -9.78 6.05
C PRO A 287 -17.48 -8.98 7.34
N GLU A 288 -17.05 -9.53 8.47
CA GLU A 288 -17.18 -8.93 9.81
C GLU A 288 -16.30 -7.69 9.96
N HIS A 289 -15.19 -7.51 9.21
CA HIS A 289 -14.35 -6.30 9.27
C HIS A 289 -15.15 -5.01 9.06
N TRP A 290 -16.20 -5.11 8.25
CA TRP A 290 -17.05 -4.00 7.80
C TRP A 290 -18.17 -3.66 8.77
N SER A 291 -18.70 -4.66 9.48
CA SER A 291 -19.90 -4.56 10.34
C SER A 291 -19.62 -4.75 11.85
N ARG A 292 -18.42 -5.21 12.22
CA ARG A 292 -18.06 -5.50 13.61
C ARG A 292 -18.07 -4.22 14.45
N ARG A 293 -18.97 -4.22 15.44
CA ARG A 293 -19.30 -3.10 16.34
C ARG A 293 -20.03 -1.92 15.67
N VAL A 294 -20.61 -2.06 14.47
CA VAL A 294 -21.25 -0.95 13.72
C VAL A 294 -22.11 -0.01 14.59
N ASP A 295 -22.95 -0.55 15.48
CA ASP A 295 -23.79 0.22 16.41
C ASP A 295 -23.01 1.05 17.44
N ARG A 296 -21.83 0.59 17.87
CA ARG A 296 -20.94 1.31 18.81
C ARG A 296 -20.33 2.52 18.13
N TRP A 297 -19.93 2.37 16.86
CA TRP A 297 -19.44 3.46 16.03
C TRP A 297 -20.52 4.50 15.77
N ASN A 298 -21.70 4.08 15.30
CA ASN A 298 -22.84 4.99 15.17
C ASN A 298 -23.16 5.67 16.51
N SER A 299 -23.12 4.94 17.64
CA SER A 299 -23.36 5.54 18.97
C SER A 299 -22.38 6.67 19.28
N LEU A 300 -21.08 6.48 18.99
CA LEU A 300 -20.06 7.50 19.22
C LEU A 300 -20.24 8.71 18.29
N GLU A 301 -20.51 8.50 17.00
CA GLU A 301 -20.74 9.61 16.06
C GLU A 301 -21.99 10.41 16.42
N PHE A 302 -23.10 9.75 16.77
CA PHE A 302 -24.32 10.45 17.21
C PHE A 302 -24.13 11.18 18.55
N LEU A 303 -23.30 10.65 19.46
CA LEU A 303 -22.98 11.34 20.72
C LEU A 303 -22.16 12.61 20.51
N ASP A 304 -21.22 12.61 19.56
CA ASP A 304 -20.45 13.79 19.16
C ASP A 304 -21.32 14.80 18.39
N ASP A 305 -21.96 14.37 17.29
CA ASP A 305 -22.56 15.27 16.29
C ASP A 305 -23.99 15.73 16.63
N LEU A 306 -24.81 14.89 17.25
CA LEU A 306 -26.24 15.16 17.47
C LEU A 306 -26.58 15.48 18.92
N PHE A 307 -25.98 14.75 19.86
CA PHE A 307 -26.30 14.87 21.28
C PHE A 307 -25.32 15.73 22.09
N GLU A 308 -24.14 16.08 21.56
CA GLU A 308 -23.07 16.79 22.29
C GLU A 308 -22.80 16.19 23.69
N TRP A 309 -22.93 14.86 23.83
CA TRP A 309 -22.87 14.12 25.10
C TRP A 309 -23.82 14.63 26.20
N ASP A 310 -25.06 15.01 25.83
CA ASP A 310 -26.07 15.48 26.77
C ASP A 310 -26.60 14.39 27.75
N GLN A 311 -27.65 14.74 28.48
CA GLN A 311 -28.27 13.88 29.49
C GLN A 311 -29.71 13.48 29.12
N SER A 312 -30.02 13.45 27.82
CA SER A 312 -31.27 12.91 27.29
C SER A 312 -31.39 11.40 27.54
N LEU A 313 -32.61 10.84 27.40
CA LEU A 313 -32.79 9.39 27.52
C LEU A 313 -31.99 8.64 26.45
N THR A 314 -31.99 9.16 25.23
CA THR A 314 -31.30 8.60 24.08
C THR A 314 -29.77 8.64 24.26
N ALA A 315 -29.20 9.79 24.59
CA ALA A 315 -27.76 9.92 24.85
C ALA A 315 -27.28 8.99 25.99
N ASN A 316 -28.03 8.90 27.10
CA ASN A 316 -27.70 7.96 28.18
C ASN A 316 -27.75 6.49 27.74
N SER A 317 -28.66 6.12 26.82
CA SER A 317 -28.71 4.77 26.25
C SER A 317 -27.52 4.47 25.33
N LEU A 318 -27.10 5.45 24.52
CA LEU A 318 -25.92 5.35 23.65
C LEU A 318 -24.63 5.24 24.47
N ILE A 319 -24.46 6.08 25.50
CA ILE A 319 -23.35 6.00 26.46
C ILE A 319 -23.33 4.63 27.12
N GLY A 320 -24.48 4.19 27.65
CA GLY A 320 -24.58 2.87 28.31
C GLY A 320 -24.23 1.71 27.38
N PHE A 321 -24.54 1.81 26.08
CA PHE A 321 -24.18 0.81 25.08
C PHE A 321 -22.67 0.81 24.78
N VAL A 322 -22.05 1.99 24.63
CA VAL A 322 -20.58 2.14 24.47
C VAL A 322 -19.83 1.57 25.68
N GLU A 323 -20.35 1.78 26.90
CA GLU A 323 -19.83 1.22 28.15
C GLU A 323 -20.14 -0.29 28.35
N GLY A 324 -20.95 -0.90 27.48
CA GLY A 324 -21.37 -2.31 27.61
C GLY A 324 -22.33 -2.58 28.78
N THR A 325 -22.99 -1.55 29.31
CA THR A 325 -23.99 -1.63 30.39
C THR A 325 -25.43 -1.74 29.88
N VAL A 326 -25.66 -1.40 28.60
CA VAL A 326 -26.92 -1.53 27.86
C VAL A 326 -26.70 -2.50 26.71
N SER A 327 -27.62 -3.44 26.51
CA SER A 327 -27.58 -4.38 25.38
C SER A 327 -28.08 -3.76 24.07
N GLN A 328 -27.80 -4.41 22.93
CA GLN A 328 -28.30 -3.96 21.62
C GLN A 328 -29.83 -3.96 21.56
N GLU A 329 -30.50 -4.95 22.18
CA GLU A 329 -31.96 -5.01 22.27
C GLU A 329 -32.53 -3.81 23.04
N GLU A 330 -31.97 -3.50 24.21
CA GLU A 330 -32.36 -2.34 25.03
C GLU A 330 -32.07 -1.00 24.32
N LEU A 331 -30.94 -0.88 23.60
CA LEU A 331 -30.65 0.29 22.78
C LEU A 331 -31.70 0.48 21.68
N TYR A 332 -32.03 -0.59 20.96
CA TYR A 332 -33.02 -0.55 19.87
C TYR A 332 -34.45 -0.29 20.37
N GLU A 333 -34.81 -0.68 21.60
CA GLU A 333 -36.08 -0.23 22.21
C GLU A 333 -36.14 1.31 22.38
N VAL A 334 -35.00 1.96 22.63
CA VAL A 334 -34.92 3.43 22.77
C VAL A 334 -34.87 4.13 21.41
N ILE A 335 -33.99 3.69 20.50
CA ILE A 335 -33.73 4.40 19.23
C ILE A 335 -34.62 3.96 18.06
N GLY A 336 -35.31 2.82 18.16
CA GLY A 336 -36.02 2.18 17.04
C GLY A 336 -37.20 2.94 16.45
N ASN A 337 -37.57 4.10 17.01
CA ASN A 337 -38.60 5.01 16.46
C ASN A 337 -38.02 6.39 16.09
N GLU A 338 -36.71 6.61 16.24
CA GLU A 338 -36.06 7.86 15.88
C GLU A 338 -35.99 8.00 14.34
N PRO A 339 -36.27 9.19 13.77
CA PRO A 339 -36.31 9.37 12.31
C PRO A 339 -35.00 8.97 11.62
N TRP A 340 -33.86 9.27 12.24
CA TRP A 340 -32.52 8.98 11.73
C TRP A 340 -32.14 7.49 11.77
N PHE A 341 -32.81 6.69 12.60
CA PHE A 341 -32.62 5.22 12.65
C PHE A 341 -33.48 4.50 11.60
N LEU A 342 -34.60 5.13 11.23
CA LEU A 342 -35.55 4.61 10.24
C LEU A 342 -35.26 5.08 8.81
N ALA A 343 -34.49 6.17 8.64
CA ALA A 343 -34.17 6.76 7.34
C ALA A 343 -33.55 5.75 6.35
N GLN A 344 -33.88 5.90 5.07
CA GLN A 344 -33.36 5.10 3.95
C GLN A 344 -33.00 6.01 2.75
N PRO A 345 -32.14 5.58 1.81
CA PRO A 345 -31.66 6.43 0.70
C PRO A 345 -32.75 7.07 -0.17
N ASP A 346 -33.89 6.39 -0.34
CA ASP A 346 -35.02 6.89 -1.12
C ASP A 346 -35.94 7.87 -0.36
N ASP A 347 -35.68 8.15 0.92
CA ASP A 347 -36.53 9.05 1.71
C ASP A 347 -36.36 10.52 1.29
N PRO A 348 -37.44 11.32 1.20
CA PRO A 348 -37.34 12.73 0.83
C PRO A 348 -36.49 13.54 1.83
N GLY A 349 -35.34 14.05 1.35
CA GLY A 349 -34.36 14.76 2.18
C GLY A 349 -33.45 13.82 2.98
N TRP A 350 -33.24 12.58 2.52
CA TRP A 350 -32.27 11.64 3.11
C TRP A 350 -30.88 12.30 3.31
N ASP A 351 -30.46 13.12 2.36
CA ASP A 351 -29.23 13.90 2.37
C ASP A 351 -29.18 15.05 3.39
N GLU A 352 -30.30 15.39 4.03
CA GLU A 352 -30.36 16.41 5.10
C GLU A 352 -30.34 15.79 6.52
N ASN A 353 -30.32 14.45 6.66
CA ASN A 353 -30.48 13.76 7.94
C ASN A 353 -29.20 13.03 8.41
N PRO A 354 -28.91 12.99 9.73
CA PRO A 354 -27.90 12.08 10.26
C PRO A 354 -28.36 10.63 10.07
N TYR A 355 -27.42 9.71 9.86
CA TYR A 355 -27.73 8.35 9.38
C TYR A 355 -27.09 7.25 10.23
N TRP A 356 -27.90 6.28 10.69
CA TRP A 356 -27.44 5.09 11.40
C TRP A 356 -27.17 3.94 10.43
N VAL A 357 -25.90 3.65 10.18
CA VAL A 357 -25.49 2.57 9.26
C VAL A 357 -25.76 1.21 9.90
N LYS A 358 -26.37 0.28 9.16
CA LYS A 358 -26.67 -1.09 9.60
C LYS A 358 -25.71 -2.08 8.95
N ALA A 359 -25.55 -3.25 9.56
CA ALA A 359 -24.59 -4.26 9.11
C ALA A 359 -24.81 -4.70 7.64
N GLU A 360 -26.07 -4.84 7.21
CA GLU A 360 -26.45 -5.19 5.83
C GLU A 360 -26.07 -4.15 4.76
N GLN A 361 -25.69 -2.93 5.19
CA GLN A 361 -25.30 -1.79 4.33
C GLN A 361 -23.76 -1.63 4.27
N THR A 362 -23.02 -2.46 5.01
CA THR A 362 -21.55 -2.45 5.02
C THR A 362 -21.02 -3.35 3.91
N LEU A 363 -19.75 -3.16 3.53
CA LEU A 363 -19.09 -3.93 2.47
C LEU A 363 -19.04 -5.46 2.71
N GLY A 364 -19.41 -5.95 3.90
CA GLY A 364 -19.57 -7.39 4.17
C GLY A 364 -20.85 -8.02 3.61
N TYR A 365 -21.83 -7.20 3.21
CA TYR A 365 -23.13 -7.64 2.68
C TYR A 365 -23.56 -6.84 1.44
N SER A 366 -23.25 -5.54 1.40
CA SER A 366 -23.50 -4.65 0.28
C SER A 366 -22.33 -4.67 -0.71
N PRO A 367 -22.58 -4.79 -2.02
CA PRO A 367 -21.56 -4.54 -3.04
C PRO A 367 -21.28 -3.04 -3.14
N ALA A 368 -20.20 -2.69 -3.84
CA ALA A 368 -19.78 -1.30 -3.96
C ALA A 368 -20.73 -0.48 -4.86
N SER A 369 -20.67 0.84 -4.67
CA SER A 369 -21.44 1.86 -5.37
C SER A 369 -21.20 1.86 -6.89
N PRO A 370 -22.17 2.33 -7.69
CA PRO A 370 -21.99 2.64 -9.11
C PRO A 370 -20.81 3.57 -9.43
N TYR A 371 -20.39 4.42 -8.48
CA TYR A 371 -19.24 5.30 -8.65
C TYR A 371 -18.01 4.72 -7.95
N LEU A 372 -17.17 4.05 -8.73
CA LEU A 372 -15.86 3.54 -8.31
C LEU A 372 -14.77 4.46 -8.90
N PRO A 373 -14.31 5.49 -8.17
CA PRO A 373 -13.25 6.37 -8.65
C PRO A 373 -11.91 5.63 -8.70
N THR A 374 -11.16 5.94 -9.75
CA THR A 374 -9.72 5.62 -9.88
C THR A 374 -8.97 6.89 -10.25
N GLY A 375 -7.75 7.05 -9.76
CA GLY A 375 -6.98 8.27 -9.98
C GLY A 375 -5.82 8.44 -9.02
N ASN A 376 -5.26 9.65 -8.97
CA ASN A 376 -4.12 10.03 -8.13
C ASN A 376 -4.54 10.94 -6.97
N GLU A 377 -3.75 10.92 -5.90
CA GLU A 377 -3.83 11.87 -4.79
C GLU A 377 -2.39 12.26 -4.41
N MET A 378 -1.96 13.46 -4.78
CA MET A 378 -0.57 13.88 -4.64
C MET A 378 -0.47 15.25 -3.95
N PRO A 379 0.27 15.38 -2.83
CA PRO A 379 0.63 16.69 -2.29
C PRO A 379 1.57 17.41 -3.26
N PRO A 380 1.69 18.75 -3.14
CA PRO A 380 2.53 19.50 -4.05
C PRO A 380 4.03 19.25 -3.79
N ILE A 381 4.83 19.53 -4.82
CA ILE A 381 6.30 19.39 -4.82
C ILE A 381 6.93 20.76 -4.47
N PRO A 382 7.98 20.82 -3.63
CA PRO A 382 8.68 22.05 -3.30
C PRO A 382 9.24 22.80 -4.53
N VAL A 383 9.16 24.14 -4.53
CA VAL A 383 9.74 25.03 -5.54
C VAL A 383 10.52 26.17 -4.89
N PHE A 384 11.77 26.37 -5.31
CA PHE A 384 12.60 27.48 -4.83
C PHE A 384 12.58 28.65 -5.81
N SER A 385 12.75 29.87 -5.32
CA SER A 385 12.88 31.06 -6.14
C SER A 385 14.10 31.91 -5.77
N GLN A 386 14.61 32.70 -6.70
CA GLN A 386 15.68 33.67 -6.41
C GLN A 386 15.65 34.83 -7.40
N THR A 387 15.78 36.05 -6.87
CA THR A 387 15.88 37.27 -7.69
C THR A 387 17.35 37.66 -7.88
N ASP A 388 17.73 38.01 -9.11
CA ASP A 388 19.08 38.48 -9.47
C ASP A 388 19.28 40.00 -9.20
N ASP A 389 20.54 40.46 -9.32
CA ASP A 389 20.92 41.88 -9.20
C ASP A 389 20.19 42.83 -10.18
N ASN A 390 19.58 42.30 -11.24
CA ASN A 390 18.82 43.06 -12.24
C ASN A 390 17.32 43.12 -11.92
N GLY A 391 16.86 42.42 -10.87
CA GLY A 391 15.44 42.33 -10.49
C GLY A 391 14.65 41.28 -11.28
N ARG A 392 15.32 40.30 -11.91
CA ARG A 392 14.68 39.16 -12.58
C ARG A 392 14.54 38.01 -11.58
N THR A 393 13.35 37.45 -11.46
CA THR A 393 13.09 36.31 -10.57
C THR A 393 13.13 35.00 -11.36
N PHE A 394 13.85 34.03 -10.82
CA PHE A 394 13.97 32.68 -11.36
C PHE A 394 13.39 31.68 -10.36
N ILE A 395 12.95 30.53 -10.85
CA ILE A 395 12.50 29.39 -10.05
C ILE A 395 13.25 28.11 -10.42
N LYS A 396 13.41 27.22 -9.44
CA LYS A 396 13.86 25.83 -9.61
C LYS A 396 12.72 24.90 -9.18
N ILE A 397 12.25 24.10 -10.14
CA ILE A 397 11.28 23.03 -9.94
C ILE A 397 11.95 21.66 -10.02
N PHE A 398 11.26 20.64 -9.53
CA PHE A 398 11.71 19.25 -9.55
C PHE A 398 10.61 18.41 -10.20
N PRO A 399 10.56 18.34 -11.54
CA PRO A 399 9.45 17.70 -12.24
C PRO A 399 9.47 16.18 -12.03
N PRO A 400 8.29 15.52 -12.02
CA PRO A 400 8.20 14.06 -11.97
C PRO A 400 8.89 13.36 -13.14
N LEU A 401 9.39 12.16 -12.87
CA LEU A 401 10.08 11.31 -13.83
C LEU A 401 9.09 10.45 -14.64
N PHE A 402 8.09 11.09 -15.25
CA PHE A 402 7.11 10.38 -16.09
C PHE A 402 7.78 9.68 -17.29
N PRO A 403 7.33 8.46 -17.66
CA PRO A 403 7.82 7.76 -18.85
C PRO A 403 7.73 8.60 -20.12
N LYS A 404 8.82 8.62 -20.90
CA LYS A 404 8.96 9.51 -22.06
C LYS A 404 9.86 8.99 -23.19
N GLU A 405 10.23 7.71 -23.18
CA GLU A 405 10.99 7.07 -24.27
C GLU A 405 10.17 7.08 -25.57
N LYS A 406 8.86 6.85 -25.46
CA LYS A 406 7.90 6.86 -26.55
C LYS A 406 7.02 8.12 -26.55
N GLU A 407 6.39 8.37 -27.70
CA GLU A 407 5.43 9.48 -27.86
C GLU A 407 4.06 9.16 -27.23
N VAL A 408 3.66 7.89 -27.24
CA VAL A 408 2.58 7.34 -26.43
C VAL A 408 3.18 6.31 -25.48
N GLU A 409 3.10 6.57 -24.18
CA GLU A 409 3.61 5.71 -23.11
C GLU A 409 2.44 5.13 -22.30
N PRO A 410 2.28 3.80 -22.24
CA PRO A 410 1.23 3.19 -21.44
C PRO A 410 1.47 3.41 -19.93
N PHE A 411 0.39 3.65 -19.19
CA PHE A 411 0.42 3.96 -17.75
C PHE A 411 -0.49 3.06 -16.93
N VAL A 412 -1.78 2.99 -17.30
CA VAL A 412 -2.79 2.14 -16.65
C VAL A 412 -3.50 1.35 -17.73
N LEU A 413 -3.55 0.02 -17.62
CA LEU A 413 -4.02 -0.87 -18.67
C LEU A 413 -5.16 -1.79 -18.22
N ASN A 414 -6.03 -2.13 -19.16
CA ASN A 414 -7.24 -2.95 -19.01
C ASN A 414 -8.03 -2.68 -17.72
N VAL A 415 -8.52 -1.44 -17.59
CA VAL A 415 -9.35 -1.01 -16.45
C VAL A 415 -10.78 -1.49 -16.64
N GLN A 416 -11.23 -2.36 -15.74
CA GLN A 416 -12.54 -2.97 -15.80
C GLN A 416 -13.13 -3.25 -14.42
N THR A 417 -14.46 -3.29 -14.36
CA THR A 417 -15.25 -3.64 -13.17
C THR A 417 -15.87 -5.02 -13.31
N PHE A 418 -16.34 -5.57 -12.19
CA PHE A 418 -17.05 -6.85 -12.15
C PHE A 418 -18.42 -6.68 -11.49
N ASP A 419 -19.38 -7.52 -11.88
CA ASP A 419 -20.73 -7.57 -11.33
C ASP A 419 -21.00 -8.89 -10.58
N VAL A 420 -22.28 -9.16 -10.30
CA VAL A 420 -22.72 -10.33 -9.54
C VAL A 420 -22.44 -11.66 -10.24
N ASP A 421 -22.27 -11.70 -11.57
CA ASP A 421 -22.00 -12.96 -12.30
C ASP A 421 -20.62 -13.52 -11.94
N LEU A 422 -19.62 -12.65 -11.72
CA LEU A 422 -18.31 -13.08 -11.22
C LEU A 422 -18.43 -13.67 -9.81
N TYR A 423 -19.11 -12.98 -8.90
CA TYR A 423 -19.30 -13.48 -7.52
C TYR A 423 -20.01 -14.84 -7.54
N ASN A 424 -21.10 -14.97 -8.29
CA ASN A 424 -21.91 -16.19 -8.38
C ASN A 424 -21.15 -17.36 -9.00
N ASN A 425 -20.25 -17.13 -9.97
CA ASN A 425 -19.38 -18.16 -10.53
C ASN A 425 -18.53 -18.87 -9.45
N PHE A 426 -18.15 -18.16 -8.39
CA PHE A 426 -17.31 -18.69 -7.31
C PHE A 426 -18.08 -19.31 -6.13
N VAL A 427 -19.41 -19.22 -6.07
CA VAL A 427 -20.21 -19.74 -4.93
C VAL A 427 -20.04 -21.25 -4.76
N ASP A 428 -20.11 -22.02 -5.85
CA ASP A 428 -19.91 -23.49 -5.83
C ASP A 428 -18.42 -23.91 -5.76
N ILE A 429 -17.50 -22.94 -5.90
CA ILE A 429 -16.04 -23.16 -5.86
C ILE A 429 -15.53 -23.18 -4.42
N PHE A 430 -15.94 -22.19 -3.60
CA PHE A 430 -15.50 -22.05 -2.22
C PHE A 430 -16.27 -22.94 -1.23
N ILE A 431 -16.45 -24.22 -1.60
CA ILE A 431 -17.05 -25.27 -0.77
C ILE A 431 -15.95 -26.26 -0.37
N ALA A 432 -15.89 -26.64 0.90
CA ALA A 432 -14.89 -27.58 1.41
C ALA A 432 -14.94 -28.94 0.69
N GLY A 433 -13.77 -29.49 0.37
CA GLY A 433 -13.62 -30.79 -0.28
C GLY A 433 -13.84 -30.82 -1.80
N GLN A 434 -14.02 -29.66 -2.45
CA GLN A 434 -13.97 -29.56 -3.92
C GLN A 434 -12.56 -29.81 -4.46
N ASN A 435 -12.44 -30.08 -5.77
CA ASN A 435 -11.16 -30.14 -6.48
C ASN A 435 -11.00 -28.88 -7.35
N LEU A 436 -10.32 -27.88 -6.82
CA LEU A 436 -10.21 -26.54 -7.38
C LEU A 436 -9.44 -26.53 -8.71
N SER A 437 -8.55 -27.50 -8.94
CA SER A 437 -7.84 -27.70 -10.23
C SER A 437 -8.73 -28.01 -11.44
N THR A 438 -10.04 -28.18 -11.23
CA THR A 438 -11.01 -28.48 -12.30
C THR A 438 -11.94 -27.31 -12.66
N TYR A 439 -11.79 -26.18 -11.97
CA TYR A 439 -12.60 -24.98 -12.19
C TYR A 439 -11.85 -23.95 -13.05
N GLU A 440 -12.59 -23.16 -13.81
CA GLU A 440 -12.05 -21.98 -14.48
C GLU A 440 -11.95 -20.85 -13.45
N THR A 441 -10.75 -20.29 -13.27
CA THR A 441 -10.49 -19.23 -12.30
C THR A 441 -10.29 -17.87 -12.94
N SER A 442 -10.17 -17.80 -14.28
CA SER A 442 -9.94 -16.54 -14.97
C SER A 442 -11.17 -15.62 -14.88
N PHE A 443 -10.92 -14.34 -14.66
CA PHE A 443 -11.93 -13.29 -14.65
C PHE A 443 -12.27 -12.76 -16.05
N ALA A 444 -11.56 -13.20 -17.10
CA ALA A 444 -11.66 -12.64 -18.45
C ALA A 444 -13.07 -12.71 -19.07
N ASP A 445 -13.85 -13.77 -18.80
CA ASP A 445 -15.23 -13.88 -19.31
C ASP A 445 -16.25 -13.03 -18.51
N PHE A 446 -15.83 -12.39 -17.41
CA PHE A 446 -16.66 -11.58 -16.50
C PHE A 446 -16.29 -10.09 -16.47
N GLY A 447 -15.20 -9.71 -17.13
CA GLY A 447 -14.70 -8.34 -17.16
C GLY A 447 -15.64 -7.40 -17.91
N ILE A 448 -16.03 -6.30 -17.26
CA ILE A 448 -16.81 -5.22 -17.88
C ILE A 448 -15.90 -3.99 -17.99
N PRO A 449 -15.37 -3.67 -19.17
CA PRO A 449 -14.55 -2.49 -19.39
C PRO A 449 -15.23 -1.23 -18.85
N MET A 450 -14.48 -0.41 -18.11
CA MET A 450 -14.94 0.92 -17.72
C MET A 450 -15.11 1.81 -18.96
N GLN A 451 -15.69 3.00 -18.81
CA GLN A 451 -15.85 3.98 -19.89
C GLN A 451 -15.05 5.24 -19.62
N VAL A 452 -14.62 5.93 -20.68
CA VAL A 452 -13.92 7.22 -20.58
C VAL A 452 -14.93 8.34 -20.34
N GLU A 453 -14.77 9.09 -19.24
CA GLU A 453 -15.62 10.25 -18.93
C GLU A 453 -14.97 11.56 -19.38
N ARG A 454 -13.77 11.86 -18.87
CA ARG A 454 -13.03 13.11 -19.19
C ARG A 454 -11.53 12.98 -18.92
N TRP A 455 -10.78 13.98 -19.37
CA TRP A 455 -9.33 14.11 -19.10
C TRP A 455 -8.90 15.58 -19.21
N GLY A 456 -7.65 15.88 -18.84
CA GLY A 456 -7.09 17.24 -18.95
C GLY A 456 -6.83 17.66 -20.41
N GLU A 457 -7.63 18.58 -20.96
CA GLU A 457 -7.42 19.10 -22.32
C GLU A 457 -6.28 20.15 -22.42
N GLU A 458 -5.74 20.57 -21.29
CA GLU A 458 -4.74 21.63 -21.18
C GLU A 458 -3.34 21.22 -21.72
N PRO A 459 -2.53 22.16 -22.24
CA PRO A 459 -1.19 21.84 -22.75
C PRO A 459 -0.21 21.47 -21.62
N TRP A 460 0.41 20.29 -21.68
CA TRP A 460 1.34 19.80 -20.66
C TRP A 460 2.63 20.63 -20.57
N ALA A 461 3.11 21.19 -21.70
CA ALA A 461 4.40 21.87 -21.78
C ALA A 461 4.45 23.23 -21.04
N GLU A 462 3.31 23.77 -20.60
CA GLU A 462 3.22 25.05 -19.91
C GLU A 462 3.27 24.86 -18.39
N ILE A 463 4.10 25.65 -17.70
CA ILE A 463 3.99 25.85 -16.25
C ILE A 463 3.06 27.04 -16.01
N LYS A 464 1.93 26.79 -15.35
CA LYS A 464 0.99 27.83 -14.95
C LYS A 464 1.39 28.39 -13.60
N PHE A 465 1.26 29.69 -13.41
CA PHE A 465 1.46 30.37 -12.14
C PHE A 465 0.19 31.13 -11.75
N SER A 466 -0.26 30.92 -10.52
CA SER A 466 -1.36 31.64 -9.88
C SER A 466 -0.97 31.87 -8.43
N GLU A 467 -0.66 33.12 -8.07
CA GLU A 467 -0.33 33.52 -6.69
C GLU A 467 -1.43 33.07 -5.72
N SER A 468 -1.08 32.21 -4.77
CA SER A 468 -2.02 31.70 -3.77
C SER A 468 -2.31 32.72 -2.65
N GLU A 469 -3.45 32.58 -1.99
CA GLU A 469 -3.77 33.31 -0.75
C GLU A 469 -3.18 32.64 0.51
N TYR A 470 -2.71 31.39 0.42
CA TYR A 470 -2.17 30.60 1.55
C TYR A 470 -0.79 30.01 1.24
N GLU A 471 0.14 30.06 2.22
CA GLU A 471 1.54 29.64 2.07
C GLU A 471 1.76 28.12 1.86
N GLU A 472 0.72 27.29 2.04
CA GLU A 472 0.80 25.83 1.94
C GLU A 472 0.14 25.28 0.66
N ASP A 473 -0.56 26.13 -0.09
CA ASP A 473 -1.17 25.80 -1.38
C ASP A 473 -0.15 25.94 -2.52
N ALA A 474 -0.44 25.31 -3.67
CA ALA A 474 0.41 25.43 -4.85
C ALA A 474 0.27 26.80 -5.55
N ASP A 475 1.40 27.46 -5.80
CA ASP A 475 1.48 28.63 -6.69
C ASP A 475 1.64 28.23 -8.16
N PHE A 476 2.24 27.06 -8.40
CA PHE A 476 2.57 26.55 -9.72
C PHE A 476 1.79 25.27 -10.04
N TYR A 477 1.49 25.06 -11.31
CA TYR A 477 0.78 23.88 -11.78
C TYR A 477 1.39 23.37 -13.09
N ILE A 478 1.63 22.06 -13.18
CA ILE A 478 1.85 21.35 -14.44
C ILE A 478 0.70 20.37 -14.71
N ASP A 479 0.32 20.26 -15.98
CA ASP A 479 -0.66 19.28 -16.44
C ASP A 479 0.09 18.07 -17.02
N SER A 480 -0.14 16.88 -16.46
CA SER A 480 0.38 15.64 -17.03
C SER A 480 -0.37 15.32 -18.33
N PRO A 481 0.31 14.84 -19.40
CA PRO A 481 -0.32 14.57 -20.69
C PRO A 481 -1.15 13.27 -20.70
N LEU A 482 -1.99 13.05 -19.68
CA LEU A 482 -2.81 11.85 -19.59
C LEU A 482 -3.95 11.85 -20.61
N ARG A 483 -4.11 10.71 -21.27
CA ARG A 483 -5.13 10.46 -22.28
C ARG A 483 -5.72 9.06 -22.10
N PRO A 484 -6.96 8.95 -21.60
CA PRO A 484 -7.69 7.69 -21.58
C PRO A 484 -8.19 7.33 -22.99
N ARG A 485 -8.14 6.05 -23.36
CA ARG A 485 -8.56 5.51 -24.65
C ARG A 485 -9.23 4.15 -24.50
N GLU A 486 -10.29 3.92 -25.28
CA GLU A 486 -10.81 2.58 -25.56
C GLU A 486 -10.10 2.01 -26.80
N ILE A 487 -9.41 0.88 -26.66
CA ILE A 487 -8.66 0.21 -27.74
C ILE A 487 -8.93 -1.29 -27.65
N SER A 488 -9.37 -1.90 -28.75
CA SER A 488 -9.65 -3.35 -28.84
C SER A 488 -10.70 -3.90 -27.85
N GLY A 489 -11.45 -3.03 -27.18
CA GLY A 489 -12.39 -3.39 -26.10
C GLY A 489 -11.85 -3.14 -24.69
N GLU A 490 -10.56 -2.81 -24.55
CA GLU A 490 -9.93 -2.44 -23.27
C GLU A 490 -9.95 -0.92 -23.08
N VAL A 491 -10.23 -0.45 -21.86
CA VAL A 491 -9.98 0.95 -21.48
C VAL A 491 -8.65 1.08 -20.77
N ASN A 492 -7.86 2.05 -21.24
CA ASN A 492 -6.45 2.23 -20.92
C ASN A 492 -6.14 3.73 -20.78
N VAL A 493 -5.11 4.09 -20.01
CA VAL A 493 -4.61 5.46 -19.85
C VAL A 493 -3.14 5.51 -20.27
N TYR A 494 -2.80 6.53 -21.05
CA TYR A 494 -1.46 6.76 -21.61
C TYR A 494 -0.95 8.16 -21.24
N PHE A 495 0.36 8.35 -21.13
CA PHE A 495 1.00 9.66 -21.31
C PHE A 495 1.21 9.89 -22.81
N GLU A 496 0.74 11.01 -23.35
CA GLU A 496 0.82 11.32 -24.79
C GLU A 496 1.50 12.66 -25.05
N TRP A 497 2.75 12.61 -25.51
CA TRP A 497 3.62 13.79 -25.64
C TRP A 497 3.35 14.65 -26.90
N ASP A 498 2.10 14.70 -27.37
CA ASP A 498 1.60 15.53 -28.49
C ASP A 498 2.49 15.60 -29.75
N GLY A 499 3.23 14.52 -30.04
CA GLY A 499 4.13 14.43 -31.21
C GLY A 499 5.47 15.18 -31.11
N VAL A 500 5.90 15.63 -29.92
CA VAL A 500 7.22 16.28 -29.75
C VAL A 500 8.38 15.28 -29.80
N GLY A 501 9.59 15.79 -30.09
CA GLY A 501 10.81 14.98 -30.08
C GLY A 501 11.15 14.46 -28.68
N GLU A 502 11.84 13.32 -28.60
CA GLU A 502 12.25 12.66 -27.34
C GLU A 502 12.93 13.62 -26.33
N GLU A 503 13.88 14.41 -26.81
CA GLU A 503 14.62 15.44 -26.05
C GLU A 503 13.75 16.64 -25.60
N GLU A 504 12.55 16.80 -26.17
CA GLU A 504 11.61 17.89 -25.87
C GLU A 504 10.53 17.45 -24.84
N ARG A 505 10.53 16.19 -24.40
CA ARG A 505 9.50 15.63 -23.50
C ARG A 505 9.77 15.88 -22.02
N GLY A 506 8.70 16.23 -21.31
CA GLY A 506 8.74 16.62 -19.90
C GLY A 506 9.23 18.05 -19.70
N TRP A 507 9.63 18.38 -18.47
CA TRP A 507 10.00 19.73 -18.07
C TRP A 507 11.49 19.82 -17.71
N GLY A 508 12.06 21.02 -17.88
CA GLY A 508 13.36 21.34 -17.30
C GLY A 508 13.24 21.65 -15.81
N GLN A 509 14.37 22.01 -15.17
CA GLN A 509 14.36 22.44 -13.77
C GLN A 509 14.24 23.97 -13.61
N TYR A 510 14.70 24.77 -14.58
CA TYR A 510 14.94 26.20 -14.40
C TYR A 510 14.07 27.10 -15.28
N TYR A 511 13.44 28.11 -14.67
CA TYR A 511 12.54 29.03 -15.35
C TYR A 511 12.69 30.48 -14.85
N GLU A 512 12.43 31.48 -15.70
CA GLU A 512 12.28 32.89 -15.36
C GLU A 512 10.80 33.26 -15.22
N MET A 513 10.45 34.00 -14.16
CA MET A 513 9.12 34.59 -13.97
C MET A 513 9.06 35.97 -14.62
N GLN A 514 8.26 36.08 -15.69
CA GLN A 514 8.02 37.31 -16.44
C GLN A 514 6.61 37.83 -16.16
N GLY A 515 6.40 38.36 -14.95
CA GLY A 515 5.07 38.66 -14.44
C GLY A 515 4.35 37.37 -14.05
N THR A 516 3.24 37.05 -14.70
CA THR A 516 2.52 35.77 -14.50
C THR A 516 2.91 34.68 -15.50
N THR A 517 3.88 34.94 -16.37
CA THR A 517 4.37 33.97 -17.36
C THR A 517 5.64 33.30 -16.86
N VAL A 518 5.73 31.97 -16.98
CA VAL A 518 6.91 31.17 -16.61
C VAL A 518 7.61 30.73 -17.89
N VAL A 519 8.90 31.04 -18.06
CA VAL A 519 9.65 30.81 -19.31
C VAL A 519 10.90 29.97 -19.03
N PRO A 520 11.16 28.86 -19.74
CA PRO A 520 12.33 28.02 -19.49
C PRO A 520 13.64 28.78 -19.75
N VAL A 521 14.64 28.54 -18.90
CA VAL A 521 15.99 29.10 -19.02
C VAL A 521 17.05 28.03 -18.78
N GLU A 522 18.28 28.32 -19.17
CA GLU A 522 19.41 27.43 -18.97
C GLU A 522 20.03 27.65 -17.59
N GLU A 523 20.54 26.59 -16.97
CA GLU A 523 21.18 26.63 -15.64
C GLU A 523 22.29 27.71 -15.54
N LYS A 524 23.07 27.89 -16.61
CA LYS A 524 24.13 28.92 -16.68
C LYS A 524 23.63 30.37 -16.57
N ASP A 525 22.33 30.60 -16.77
CA ASP A 525 21.70 31.91 -16.82
C ASP A 525 20.91 32.24 -15.54
N VAL A 526 20.78 31.29 -14.59
CA VAL A 526 20.18 31.51 -13.26
C VAL A 526 21.22 31.91 -12.19
N PRO A 527 20.80 32.50 -11.04
CA PRO A 527 21.69 32.73 -9.90
C PRO A 527 22.28 31.42 -9.37
N LEU A 528 23.56 31.45 -8.98
CA LEU A 528 24.25 30.28 -8.41
C LEU A 528 23.55 29.78 -7.14
N GLU A 529 23.05 30.71 -6.34
CA GLU A 529 22.30 30.46 -5.12
C GLU A 529 21.04 29.63 -5.36
N LEU A 530 20.44 29.68 -6.56
CA LEU A 530 19.27 28.89 -6.93
C LEU A 530 19.64 27.52 -7.49
N ALA A 531 20.73 27.44 -8.25
CA ALA A 531 21.20 26.20 -8.86
C ALA A 531 21.53 25.13 -7.80
N GLU A 532 22.15 25.54 -6.69
CA GLU A 532 22.56 24.67 -5.57
C GLU A 532 21.39 24.17 -4.70
N LEU A 533 20.17 24.75 -4.77
CA LEU A 533 19.07 24.40 -3.86
C LEU A 533 18.44 23.05 -4.18
N ALA A 534 18.05 22.33 -3.13
CA ALA A 534 17.34 21.06 -3.21
C ALA A 534 16.47 20.86 -1.96
N TYR A 535 15.30 20.24 -2.10
CA TYR A 535 14.50 19.84 -0.93
C TYR A 535 15.10 18.60 -0.27
N GLY A 536 14.88 18.42 1.03
CA GLY A 536 15.19 17.18 1.74
C GLY A 536 14.03 16.17 1.73
N THR A 537 14.35 14.94 2.11
CA THR A 537 13.37 13.87 2.41
C THR A 537 13.07 13.85 3.91
N ILE A 538 12.12 13.00 4.34
CA ILE A 538 11.93 12.78 5.78
C ILE A 538 13.18 12.11 6.39
N PRO A 539 13.59 12.51 7.62
CA PRO A 539 14.85 12.07 8.24
C PRO A 539 14.84 10.63 8.76
N TYR A 540 13.66 10.09 9.07
CA TYR A 540 13.46 8.78 9.68
C TYR A 540 12.34 8.03 8.96
N THR A 541 12.49 6.72 8.83
CA THR A 541 11.41 5.81 8.41
C THR A 541 10.60 5.37 9.64
N THR A 542 9.63 4.46 9.48
CA THR A 542 8.81 3.97 10.61
C THR A 542 9.01 2.47 10.80
N SER A 543 9.67 2.06 11.88
CA SER A 543 9.75 0.65 12.27
C SER A 543 8.48 0.26 13.02
N LEU A 544 7.89 -0.89 12.71
CA LEU A 544 6.60 -1.32 13.26
C LEU A 544 6.83 -2.34 14.37
N SER A 545 6.59 -1.89 15.61
CA SER A 545 6.78 -2.68 16.83
C SER A 545 5.87 -3.90 16.88
N PRO A 546 6.30 -4.99 17.57
CA PRO A 546 5.49 -6.18 17.71
C PRO A 546 4.29 -5.97 18.64
N HIS A 547 3.31 -6.87 18.53
CA HIS A 547 2.12 -6.95 19.38
C HIS A 547 2.45 -7.53 20.76
N GLU A 548 3.33 -6.83 21.49
CA GLU A 548 3.69 -7.13 22.86
C GLU A 548 3.43 -5.93 23.78
N LEU A 549 3.01 -6.21 25.01
CA LEU A 549 2.83 -5.20 26.05
C LEU A 549 4.19 -4.79 26.62
N THR A 550 4.62 -3.57 26.34
CA THR A 550 5.88 -2.99 26.86
C THR A 550 5.62 -1.97 27.97
N GLU A 551 6.54 -1.82 28.93
CA GLU A 551 6.42 -0.79 29.99
C GLU A 551 6.48 0.64 29.43
N GLU A 552 7.01 0.81 28.21
CA GLU A 552 7.15 2.10 27.51
C GLU A 552 6.00 2.39 26.53
N GLY A 553 5.08 1.44 26.28
CA GLY A 553 4.03 1.51 25.25
C GLY A 553 2.91 2.54 25.45
N GLY A 554 3.06 3.49 26.36
CA GLY A 554 2.14 4.63 26.53
C GLY A 554 0.75 4.29 27.08
N TYR A 555 0.51 3.06 27.54
CA TYR A 555 -0.80 2.62 28.03
C TYR A 555 -1.26 3.43 29.26
N ASN A 556 -2.49 3.91 29.22
CA ASN A 556 -3.15 4.51 30.38
C ASN A 556 -3.65 3.39 31.31
N GLU A 557 -3.68 3.60 32.64
CA GLU A 557 -4.17 2.59 33.62
C GLU A 557 -5.61 2.11 33.34
N SER A 558 -6.37 2.86 32.53
CA SER A 558 -7.75 2.55 32.12
C SER A 558 -7.89 1.66 30.88
N ILE A 559 -6.88 1.55 30.01
CA ILE A 559 -6.92 0.74 28.77
C ILE A 559 -5.60 0.01 28.57
N THR A 560 -5.67 -1.32 28.48
CA THR A 560 -4.57 -2.19 28.03
C THR A 560 -5.11 -2.99 26.84
N PRO A 561 -4.43 -3.01 25.68
CA PRO A 561 -4.87 -3.80 24.53
C PRO A 561 -4.74 -5.30 24.83
N ASP A 562 -5.57 -6.11 24.19
CA ASP A 562 -5.32 -7.54 24.05
C ASP A 562 -4.49 -7.80 22.79
N TYR A 563 -3.33 -8.42 22.99
CA TYR A 563 -2.45 -8.94 21.94
C TYR A 563 -2.27 -10.47 22.03
N SER A 564 -3.08 -11.16 22.84
CA SER A 564 -2.94 -12.60 23.09
C SER A 564 -3.10 -13.48 21.84
N CYS A 565 -3.75 -12.97 20.79
CA CYS A 565 -3.89 -13.65 19.49
C CYS A 565 -2.58 -13.82 18.71
N TYR A 566 -1.52 -13.07 19.05
CA TYR A 566 -0.18 -13.26 18.49
C TYR A 566 0.67 -14.26 19.30
N VAL A 567 0.16 -14.76 20.45
CA VAL A 567 0.89 -15.74 21.27
C VAL A 567 0.91 -17.07 20.55
N CYS A 568 2.11 -17.65 20.43
CA CYS A 568 2.33 -18.93 19.76
C CYS A 568 2.56 -20.09 20.76
N PRO A 569 1.51 -20.73 21.31
CA PRO A 569 1.64 -21.61 22.48
C PRO A 569 2.20 -23.00 22.19
N ASN A 570 2.13 -23.47 20.94
CA ASN A 570 2.63 -24.78 20.51
C ASN A 570 2.76 -24.87 18.98
N GLY A 571 3.51 -25.87 18.51
CA GLY A 571 3.78 -26.14 17.09
C GLY A 571 2.60 -26.61 16.25
N ASP A 572 1.43 -26.88 16.83
CA ASP A 572 0.24 -27.27 16.07
C ASP A 572 -0.50 -26.03 15.51
N ILE A 573 -0.50 -24.92 16.26
CA ILE A 573 -1.17 -23.65 15.90
C ILE A 573 -0.28 -22.79 14.98
N CYS A 574 1.00 -22.73 15.30
CA CYS A 574 1.94 -21.76 14.76
C CYS A 574 3.37 -22.32 14.84
N ASP A 575 4.25 -21.91 13.94
CA ASP A 575 5.64 -22.33 13.98
C ASP A 575 6.37 -21.70 15.16
N GLN A 576 7.13 -22.49 15.92
CA GLN A 576 7.79 -21.99 17.13
C GLN A 576 9.05 -21.14 16.82
N GLU A 577 9.46 -21.11 15.56
CA GLU A 577 10.52 -20.26 15.03
C GLU A 577 9.94 -18.96 14.47
N ILE A 578 10.55 -17.83 14.82
CA ILE A 578 10.31 -16.55 14.14
C ILE A 578 11.31 -16.47 12.99
N HIS A 579 10.78 -16.37 11.78
CA HIS A 579 11.54 -16.26 10.55
C HIS A 579 11.82 -14.79 10.24
N GLN A 580 12.90 -14.52 9.50
CA GLN A 580 13.24 -13.18 9.06
C GLN A 580 13.58 -13.17 7.57
N THR A 581 13.26 -12.07 6.92
CA THR A 581 13.59 -11.77 5.52
C THR A 581 13.96 -10.29 5.38
N ILE A 582 14.68 -9.93 4.32
CA ILE A 582 15.22 -8.59 4.09
C ILE A 582 14.78 -8.12 2.71
N LEU A 583 14.23 -6.91 2.63
CA LEU A 583 13.81 -6.24 1.40
C LEU A 583 14.97 -5.50 0.72
N ASP A 584 14.80 -5.13 -0.54
CA ASP A 584 15.78 -4.35 -1.30
C ASP A 584 16.02 -2.95 -0.68
N ASP A 585 15.01 -2.37 -0.03
CA ASP A 585 15.16 -1.11 0.71
C ASP A 585 15.88 -1.26 2.06
N GLY A 586 16.27 -2.48 2.43
CA GLY A 586 16.96 -2.82 3.67
C GLY A 586 16.05 -3.07 4.88
N SER A 587 14.71 -3.03 4.71
CA SER A 587 13.76 -3.39 5.78
C SER A 587 13.85 -4.87 6.13
N ILE A 588 13.87 -5.18 7.43
CA ILE A 588 13.83 -6.55 7.95
C ILE A 588 12.41 -6.85 8.41
N ILE A 589 11.79 -7.85 7.81
CA ILE A 589 10.46 -8.33 8.22
C ILE A 589 10.66 -9.57 9.09
N SER A 590 10.16 -9.53 10.33
CA SER A 590 10.01 -10.71 11.18
C SER A 590 8.60 -11.27 11.03
N TYR A 591 8.48 -12.58 10.83
CA TYR A 591 7.19 -13.24 10.61
C TYR A 591 7.18 -14.66 11.19
N GLN A 592 5.99 -15.21 11.37
CA GLN A 592 5.77 -16.55 11.91
C GLN A 592 4.66 -17.24 11.13
N TRP A 593 4.82 -18.55 10.87
CA TRP A 593 3.80 -19.31 10.15
C TRP A 593 2.66 -19.69 11.08
N PHE A 594 1.43 -19.34 10.74
CA PHE A 594 0.22 -19.79 11.42
C PHE A 594 -0.54 -20.76 10.54
N ARG A 595 -1.17 -21.78 11.14
CA ARG A 595 -2.16 -22.58 10.44
C ARG A 595 -3.33 -21.65 10.07
N PHE A 596 -3.89 -21.79 8.86
CA PHE A 596 -4.82 -20.79 8.32
C PHE A 596 -5.99 -20.48 9.28
N ARG A 597 -6.66 -21.51 9.81
CA ARG A 597 -7.78 -21.37 10.75
C ARG A 597 -7.41 -20.83 12.14
N ASP A 598 -6.12 -20.74 12.45
CA ASP A 598 -5.58 -20.32 13.74
C ASP A 598 -4.85 -18.95 13.64
N GLN A 599 -4.99 -18.22 12.52
CA GLN A 599 -4.49 -16.86 12.36
C GLN A 599 -5.06 -15.90 13.43
N PRO A 600 -4.31 -14.85 13.84
CA PRO A 600 -4.68 -13.97 14.95
C PRO A 600 -6.12 -13.41 14.92
N LEU A 601 -6.66 -13.05 13.75
CA LEU A 601 -8.02 -12.52 13.65
C LEU A 601 -9.11 -13.49 14.14
N PHE A 602 -8.91 -14.81 13.98
CA PHE A 602 -9.94 -15.79 14.30
C PHE A 602 -10.24 -15.85 15.80
N GLN A 603 -9.29 -15.55 16.68
CA GLN A 603 -9.55 -15.48 18.13
C GLN A 603 -10.67 -14.47 18.45
N GLY A 604 -10.59 -13.27 17.85
CA GLY A 604 -11.60 -12.24 18.02
C GLY A 604 -12.95 -12.60 17.38
N LEU A 605 -12.92 -13.24 16.21
CA LEU A 605 -14.13 -13.63 15.49
C LEU A 605 -14.89 -14.79 16.17
N ILE A 606 -14.17 -15.76 16.75
CA ILE A 606 -14.74 -16.84 17.56
C ILE A 606 -15.43 -16.29 18.81
N GLN A 607 -14.87 -15.24 19.43
CA GLN A 607 -15.45 -14.61 20.61
C GLN A 607 -16.72 -13.82 20.28
N ASP A 608 -16.70 -13.03 19.22
CA ASP A 608 -17.80 -12.11 18.89
C ASP A 608 -18.93 -12.77 18.08
N TYR A 609 -18.61 -13.83 17.31
CA TYR A 609 -19.53 -14.54 16.40
C TYR A 609 -19.42 -16.08 16.55
N PRO A 610 -19.57 -16.65 17.76
CA PRO A 610 -19.35 -18.08 18.03
C PRO A 610 -20.34 -19.03 17.31
N GLU A 611 -21.50 -18.52 16.88
CA GLU A 611 -22.46 -19.24 16.04
C GLU A 611 -22.04 -19.31 14.56
N THR A 612 -21.20 -18.37 14.11
CA THR A 612 -20.61 -18.35 12.77
C THR A 612 -19.29 -19.13 12.75
N TYR A 613 -18.33 -18.73 13.57
CA TYR A 613 -16.97 -19.30 13.62
C TYR A 613 -16.91 -20.55 14.50
N THR A 614 -17.69 -21.56 14.13
CA THR A 614 -17.70 -22.86 14.77
C THR A 614 -16.45 -23.68 14.42
N GLU A 615 -16.13 -24.68 15.25
CA GLU A 615 -15.04 -25.64 15.00
C GLU A 615 -15.17 -26.34 13.63
N GLU A 616 -16.41 -26.67 13.22
CA GLU A 616 -16.70 -27.31 11.93
C GLU A 616 -16.42 -26.35 10.76
N TYR A 617 -16.88 -25.10 10.86
CA TYR A 617 -16.67 -24.08 9.84
C TYR A 617 -15.19 -23.69 9.68
N LEU A 618 -14.44 -23.58 10.79
CA LEU A 618 -13.00 -23.31 10.77
C LEU A 618 -12.20 -24.46 10.14
N GLU A 619 -12.62 -25.70 10.35
CA GLU A 619 -11.99 -26.87 9.72
C GLU A 619 -12.32 -26.98 8.22
N ASP A 620 -13.52 -26.57 7.81
CA ASP A 620 -13.91 -26.47 6.39
C ASP A 620 -13.12 -25.36 5.67
N LEU A 621 -12.94 -24.19 6.30
CA LEU A 621 -12.06 -23.12 5.79
C LEU A 621 -10.60 -23.57 5.69
N GLN A 622 -10.09 -24.30 6.69
CA GLN A 622 -8.75 -24.88 6.67
C GLN A 622 -8.56 -25.83 5.46
N GLN A 623 -9.51 -26.74 5.24
CA GLN A 623 -9.48 -27.67 4.11
C GLN A 623 -9.58 -26.96 2.76
N LEU A 624 -10.38 -25.91 2.65
CA LEU A 624 -10.51 -25.10 1.45
C LEU A 624 -9.17 -24.43 1.08
N ILE A 625 -8.53 -23.76 2.04
CA ILE A 625 -7.25 -23.07 1.83
C ILE A 625 -6.12 -24.06 1.54
N GLU A 626 -6.10 -25.19 2.23
CA GLU A 626 -5.23 -26.30 1.89
C GLU A 626 -5.39 -26.75 0.44
N GLN A 627 -6.61 -26.78 -0.10
CA GLN A 627 -6.85 -27.14 -1.49
C GLN A 627 -6.42 -26.01 -2.44
N MET A 628 -6.64 -24.74 -2.09
CA MET A 628 -6.15 -23.58 -2.85
C MET A 628 -4.63 -23.62 -2.99
N HIS A 629 -3.91 -23.86 -1.90
CA HIS A 629 -2.43 -23.96 -1.93
C HIS A 629 -1.93 -25.16 -2.74
N LYS A 630 -2.70 -26.26 -2.80
CA LYS A 630 -2.36 -27.47 -3.59
C LYS A 630 -2.62 -27.32 -5.09
N ASP A 631 -3.74 -26.69 -5.45
CA ASP A 631 -4.25 -26.68 -6.83
C ASP A 631 -3.89 -25.42 -7.61
N TRP A 632 -3.88 -24.24 -6.96
CA TRP A 632 -3.60 -22.95 -7.58
C TRP A 632 -2.14 -22.53 -7.38
N GLY A 633 -1.61 -22.72 -6.17
CA GLY A 633 -0.26 -22.29 -5.80
C GLY A 633 -0.04 -20.79 -6.04
N SER A 634 1.17 -20.42 -6.46
CA SER A 634 1.62 -19.04 -6.65
C SER A 634 1.67 -18.59 -8.12
N SER A 635 1.08 -19.34 -9.04
CA SER A 635 1.12 -19.08 -10.48
C SER A 635 -0.24 -19.21 -11.18
N GLN A 636 -1.34 -19.22 -10.43
CA GLN A 636 -2.68 -19.31 -11.00
C GLN A 636 -3.10 -17.94 -11.49
N LEU A 637 -3.27 -17.80 -12.81
CA LEU A 637 -3.74 -16.56 -13.40
C LEU A 637 -5.26 -16.41 -13.16
N PHE A 638 -5.63 -15.35 -12.44
CA PHE A 638 -7.02 -14.90 -12.31
C PHE A 638 -7.29 -13.72 -13.24
N LEU A 639 -6.44 -12.69 -13.16
CA LEU A 639 -6.62 -11.42 -13.86
C LEU A 639 -6.50 -11.59 -15.39
N GLU A 640 -7.31 -10.85 -16.13
CA GLU A 640 -7.19 -10.74 -17.58
C GLU A 640 -6.07 -9.77 -17.95
N ARG A 641 -4.98 -10.31 -18.52
CA ARG A 641 -3.83 -9.52 -18.98
C ARG A 641 -4.19 -8.64 -20.19
N PRO A 642 -3.73 -7.38 -20.25
CA PRO A 642 -3.95 -6.50 -21.41
C PRO A 642 -3.35 -7.09 -22.69
N THR A 643 -4.06 -6.90 -23.80
CA THR A 643 -3.71 -7.31 -25.16
C THR A 643 -3.29 -6.14 -26.05
N THR A 644 -3.35 -4.92 -25.52
CA THR A 644 -2.95 -3.68 -26.19
C THR A 644 -1.44 -3.47 -26.33
N LEU A 645 -0.61 -4.24 -25.61
CA LEU A 645 0.85 -4.26 -25.77
C LEU A 645 1.31 -5.45 -26.65
N ASP A 646 2.35 -5.23 -27.46
CA ASP A 646 3.02 -6.30 -28.24
C ASP A 646 3.67 -7.36 -27.31
N GLU A 647 4.22 -6.92 -26.17
CA GLU A 647 4.80 -7.74 -25.11
C GLU A 647 4.51 -7.07 -23.76
N LEU A 648 3.89 -7.82 -22.84
CA LEU A 648 3.61 -7.37 -21.48
C LEU A 648 4.72 -7.85 -20.55
N HIS A 649 5.57 -6.92 -20.11
CA HIS A 649 6.55 -7.18 -19.06
C HIS A 649 5.88 -6.97 -17.69
N LEU A 650 5.82 -8.02 -16.88
CA LEU A 650 5.33 -7.92 -15.50
C LEU A 650 6.47 -7.51 -14.58
N VAL A 651 6.15 -6.75 -13.54
CA VAL A 651 7.08 -6.43 -12.46
C VAL A 651 7.40 -7.67 -11.63
N GLU A 652 8.64 -7.81 -11.18
CA GLU A 652 9.02 -8.75 -10.12
C GLU A 652 8.71 -8.12 -8.75
N ILE A 653 7.93 -8.81 -7.91
CA ILE A 653 7.79 -8.48 -6.48
C ILE A 653 9.17 -8.63 -5.84
N ASP A 654 9.50 -7.77 -4.89
CA ASP A 654 10.71 -7.84 -4.08
C ASP A 654 10.92 -9.27 -3.54
N HIS A 655 12.09 -9.83 -3.82
CA HIS A 655 12.40 -11.22 -3.48
C HIS A 655 12.38 -11.50 -1.98
N GLY A 656 12.53 -10.47 -1.13
CA GLY A 656 12.35 -10.56 0.31
C GLY A 656 10.91 -10.83 0.75
N LEU A 657 9.90 -10.52 -0.08
CA LEU A 657 8.49 -10.82 0.21
C LEU A 657 8.07 -12.24 -0.20
N LEU A 658 8.89 -12.95 -0.97
CA LEU A 658 8.61 -14.32 -1.41
C LEU A 658 9.25 -15.33 -0.45
N VAL A 659 8.41 -16.17 0.16
CA VAL A 659 8.82 -17.08 1.24
C VAL A 659 8.39 -18.52 0.97
N GLU A 660 9.17 -19.49 1.45
CA GLU A 660 8.86 -20.92 1.33
C GLU A 660 8.28 -21.45 2.66
N PRO A 661 7.15 -22.17 2.64
CA PRO A 661 6.63 -22.85 3.83
C PRO A 661 7.62 -23.87 4.43
N PRO A 662 7.70 -24.00 5.77
CA PRO A 662 8.49 -25.03 6.43
C PRO A 662 8.05 -26.46 6.08
N GLU A 663 8.96 -27.43 6.20
CA GLU A 663 8.66 -28.85 5.98
C GLU A 663 7.47 -29.32 6.85
N GLY A 664 6.46 -29.91 6.20
CA GLY A 664 5.20 -30.33 6.83
C GLY A 664 4.16 -29.23 7.03
N LYS A 665 4.42 -28.00 6.58
CA LYS A 665 3.51 -26.84 6.60
C LYS A 665 3.19 -26.32 5.20
N GLU A 666 3.41 -27.11 4.15
CA GLU A 666 3.36 -26.66 2.75
C GLU A 666 1.99 -26.17 2.30
N PHE A 667 0.90 -26.63 2.93
CA PHE A 667 -0.48 -26.30 2.58
C PHE A 667 -1.27 -25.97 3.84
N GLY A 668 -2.13 -24.96 3.77
CA GLY A 668 -2.99 -24.55 4.89
C GLY A 668 -2.25 -23.81 6.02
N TRP A 669 -1.06 -23.28 5.75
CA TRP A 669 -0.31 -22.40 6.64
C TRP A 669 0.10 -21.14 5.89
N VAL A 670 0.16 -20.01 6.59
CA VAL A 670 0.42 -18.69 5.99
C VAL A 670 1.40 -17.88 6.85
N PRO A 671 2.24 -17.01 6.25
CA PRO A 671 3.18 -16.18 6.97
C PRO A 671 2.47 -14.95 7.56
N ILE A 672 2.51 -14.80 8.88
CA ILE A 672 1.97 -13.63 9.60
C ILE A 672 3.13 -12.76 10.07
N VAL A 673 3.17 -11.51 9.61
CA VAL A 673 4.16 -10.52 10.05
C VAL A 673 3.94 -10.18 11.51
N THR A 674 5.01 -10.20 12.29
CA THR A 674 5.01 -9.84 13.72
C THR A 674 5.77 -8.56 14.00
N GLN A 675 6.65 -8.11 13.11
CA GLN A 675 7.46 -6.89 13.27
C GLN A 675 8.06 -6.47 11.92
N VAL A 676 8.29 -5.16 11.74
CA VAL A 676 9.14 -4.64 10.66
C VAL A 676 10.19 -3.67 11.22
N GLU A 677 11.47 -3.94 11.02
CA GLU A 677 12.57 -3.01 11.33
C GLU A 677 13.02 -2.32 10.05
N GLN A 678 12.86 -1.00 9.95
CA GLN A 678 13.29 -0.23 8.79
C GLN A 678 14.63 0.48 9.02
N PRO A 679 15.48 0.67 8.00
CA PRO A 679 16.70 1.49 8.11
C PRO A 679 16.40 2.92 8.56
N ASP A 680 17.11 3.41 9.56
CA ASP A 680 16.85 4.69 10.25
C ASP A 680 15.42 4.83 10.80
N GLY A 681 14.74 3.72 11.07
CA GLY A 681 13.35 3.71 11.51
C GLY A 681 13.17 4.06 12.98
N ILE A 682 12.25 4.98 13.27
CA ILE A 682 11.72 5.17 14.63
C ILE A 682 10.66 4.10 14.88
N TRP A 683 10.76 3.42 16.02
CA TRP A 683 9.76 2.43 16.45
C TRP A 683 8.40 3.08 16.75
N GLN A 684 7.37 2.57 16.09
CA GLN A 684 5.98 2.98 16.30
C GLN A 684 5.34 2.14 17.39
N ASP A 685 5.42 2.64 18.62
CA ASP A 685 4.82 2.00 19.80
C ASP A 685 3.39 2.46 20.10
N ARG A 686 2.85 3.45 19.37
CA ARG A 686 1.53 4.05 19.63
C ARG A 686 0.40 3.03 19.49
N ILE A 687 -0.64 3.26 20.31
CA ILE A 687 -1.98 2.71 20.17
C ILE A 687 -2.96 3.86 20.08
N ASP A 688 -3.91 3.77 19.17
CA ASP A 688 -4.98 4.76 19.06
C ASP A 688 -6.20 4.41 19.92
N PHE A 689 -6.73 5.42 20.59
CA PHE A 689 -7.96 5.37 21.37
C PHE A 689 -8.68 6.71 21.21
N ARG A 690 -10.02 6.71 21.35
CA ARG A 690 -10.82 7.94 21.31
C ARG A 690 -10.97 8.45 22.73
N GLU A 691 -10.42 9.63 23.01
CA GLU A 691 -10.79 10.37 24.22
C GLU A 691 -12.24 10.86 24.10
N THR A 692 -13.03 10.64 25.16
CA THR A 692 -14.44 11.04 25.21
C THR A 692 -14.77 11.62 26.59
N PRO A 693 -15.92 12.30 26.78
CA PRO A 693 -16.37 12.79 28.08
C PRO A 693 -16.53 11.71 29.18
N ILE A 694 -16.68 10.43 28.81
CA ILE A 694 -16.73 9.29 29.76
C ILE A 694 -15.34 8.66 30.02
N GLY A 695 -14.29 9.16 29.36
CA GLY A 695 -12.92 8.64 29.40
C GLY A 695 -12.46 8.14 28.02
N PRO A 696 -11.24 7.59 27.92
CA PRO A 696 -10.80 6.97 26.69
C PRO A 696 -11.61 5.70 26.42
N VAL A 697 -11.91 5.44 25.15
CA VAL A 697 -12.47 4.18 24.68
C VAL A 697 -11.62 3.63 23.54
N LEU A 698 -11.37 2.31 23.56
CA LEU A 698 -11.04 1.61 22.32
C LEU A 698 -12.24 1.80 21.40
N ARG A 699 -11.98 2.40 20.25
CA ARG A 699 -13.01 2.86 19.31
C ARG A 699 -13.81 1.63 18.82
#